data_AF-A0A4Q2YML3-F1
#
_entry.id   AF-A0A4Q2YML3-F1
#
_cell.length_a   1.000
_cell.length_b   1.000
_cell.length_c   1.000
_cell.angle_alpha   90.00
_cell.angle_beta   90.00
_cell.angle_gamma   90.00
#
_symmetry.space_group_name_H-M   'P 1'
#
loop_
_entity.id
_entity.type
_entity.pdbx_description
1 polymer ?
#
loop_
_entity_poly.entity_id
_entity_poly.type
_entity_poly.pdbx_seq_one_letter_code
_entity_poly.pdbx_strand_id
1 'polypeptide(L)'
;ITVYFSGWTGTTRQSWSIRQTWGGAGSGRRSATVHSKPAGDNRAEIVRALTDAPEVHRDGMKFLVENMPAVDLRSLKADFLLEQVALGYEALSQAPWGKDIPVEVFLNDILPYASLNEKRDGSRRKLRELALPLVKDCQSPGEAGATLNRRLFEITNVKYSTKRKKPDQSPSETLASGLATCTGLSIMLVDACRAVGVPARIAGTPMWTNLRGNHTWVEIWDKKWHFTGACEPDEKGLDRGWFAGDASKALANVPEHAIYASSFKKTGTSFPLIWDETLDWVNAVNVTDRYTGGDKPAAPAGKSQLLVRVLAKAGGPRVAAKVSVSDPADAAFRQEGTSRDETADLNNILPVPVERGHSYTVTVELDGKTVRKDVHTTDEPEQTVTITLGDAAPVPPQEASAKALEELKTWLALDRDQRSAPGGNAFASVPLTKSDAAAAQEALWQDHAKMIRETQAEAMKSKVIEIAGKRMPFETVDFPGGGGVPPGGRSLFISMHGGGGAPSEVNTSQWRNQIKLAQGYKPAEGLYVAPRAPTDTWNLWHEAHIDGLFERLIQNLIVLENVNPDRVYLMGYSAGGDGVYQLAPRMADHLAAASMMAGHPNEASPLSLRNLPFAIQVGANDGAYNRNAVAAEWGEKLDTLRAADAGGYEHFTDLPAGKGHWMGMEDRKAIPWMEKFTRQPLPDKIVWYQDDVTHDRFYWIAVPPGKGAKGTEITASRAGQTVTLNSKDVPEATVLLSDALVDLDQPVTVEAGGKVLFTGPVPRTISTLRQTLAERGDPRLVFSGSVTVKLAGA
;
A
#
# COMPACT_ATOMS: atom_id res chain seq x y z
N ILE A 1 -11.01 -44.79 -59.53
CA ILE A 1 -11.55 -45.20 -58.21
C ILE A 1 -12.92 -45.80 -58.47
N THR A 2 -13.09 -47.10 -58.31
CA THR A 2 -14.39 -47.76 -58.52
C THR A 2 -15.08 -47.96 -57.18
N VAL A 3 -16.22 -47.30 -56.98
CA VAL A 3 -17.06 -47.48 -55.79
C VAL A 3 -18.12 -48.54 -56.15
N TYR A 4 -18.02 -49.74 -55.57
CA TYR A 4 -19.07 -50.75 -55.71
C TYR A 4 -20.20 -50.47 -54.73
N PHE A 5 -21.45 -50.49 -55.21
CA PHE A 5 -22.65 -50.49 -54.39
C PHE A 5 -23.31 -51.86 -54.50
N SER A 6 -23.48 -52.55 -53.37
CA SER A 6 -24.37 -53.71 -53.28
C SER A 6 -25.55 -53.38 -52.38
N GLY A 7 -26.77 -53.56 -52.90
CA GLY A 7 -28.02 -53.24 -52.22
C GLY A 7 -28.57 -54.35 -51.31
N TRP A 8 -29.26 -53.86 -50.27
CA TRP A 8 -30.42 -54.39 -49.53
C TRP A 8 -30.37 -55.56 -48.50
N THR A 9 -31.18 -55.30 -47.46
CA THR A 9 -31.72 -56.11 -46.33
C THR A 9 -30.80 -56.66 -45.23
N GLY A 10 -31.13 -56.30 -43.98
CA GLY A 10 -30.79 -57.10 -42.80
C GLY A 10 -29.72 -56.50 -41.89
N THR A 11 -30.04 -56.43 -40.61
CA THR A 11 -29.26 -55.93 -39.48
C THR A 11 -27.95 -56.67 -39.25
N THR A 12 -26.82 -56.25 -39.84
CA THR A 12 -25.46 -56.27 -39.25
C THR A 12 -24.41 -55.53 -40.10
N ARG A 13 -23.36 -55.03 -39.43
CA ARG A 13 -22.20 -54.20 -39.89
C ARG A 13 -21.95 -54.08 -41.41
N GLN A 14 -22.05 -52.86 -41.93
CA GLN A 14 -21.40 -52.45 -43.18
C GLN A 14 -19.94 -52.03 -42.93
N SER A 15 -18.99 -52.77 -43.49
CA SER A 15 -17.58 -52.37 -43.64
C SER A 15 -17.29 -52.04 -45.10
N TRP A 16 -16.56 -50.96 -45.35
CA TRP A 16 -16.11 -50.59 -46.70
C TRP A 16 -14.58 -50.67 -46.75
N SER A 17 -14.01 -51.24 -47.82
CA SER A 17 -12.57 -51.18 -48.10
C SER A 17 -12.33 -50.43 -49.41
N ILE A 18 -11.47 -49.41 -49.40
CA ILE A 18 -10.94 -48.80 -50.62
C ILE A 18 -9.78 -49.69 -51.10
N ARG A 19 -9.94 -50.41 -52.22
CA ARG A 19 -8.84 -51.05 -52.95
C ARG A 19 -8.51 -50.23 -54.19
N GLN A 20 -7.29 -49.72 -54.27
CA GLN A 20 -6.64 -49.44 -55.54
C GLN A 20 -5.71 -50.63 -55.86
N THR A 21 -5.89 -51.24 -57.03
CA THR A 21 -4.90 -52.13 -57.64
C THR A 21 -4.14 -51.34 -58.69
N TRP A 22 -2.84 -51.14 -58.48
CA TRP A 22 -1.89 -50.83 -59.55
C TRP A 22 -0.92 -52.00 -59.67
N GLY A 23 -0.75 -52.51 -60.89
CA GLY A 23 0.31 -53.43 -61.23
C GLY A 23 1.65 -52.68 -61.28
N GLY A 24 2.68 -53.23 -60.66
CA GLY A 24 4.03 -52.66 -60.60
C GLY A 24 4.68 -52.94 -59.25
N ALA A 25 5.82 -53.63 -59.25
CA ALA A 25 6.42 -54.28 -58.10
C ALA A 25 7.02 -53.31 -57.04
N GLY A 26 6.83 -53.67 -55.76
CA GLY A 26 7.71 -53.26 -54.65
C GLY A 26 7.24 -52.08 -53.78
N SER A 27 6.57 -52.39 -52.66
CA SER A 27 6.56 -51.70 -51.35
C SER A 27 5.16 -51.74 -50.68
N GLY A 28 5.15 -51.79 -49.34
CA GLY A 28 4.04 -52.25 -48.51
C GLY A 28 2.70 -51.50 -48.66
N ARG A 29 1.61 -52.29 -48.70
CA ARG A 29 0.21 -51.84 -48.79
C ARG A 29 -0.26 -51.18 -47.48
N ARG A 30 -0.82 -49.97 -47.53
CA ARG A 30 -1.68 -49.40 -46.48
C ARG A 30 -3.05 -49.02 -47.08
N SER A 31 -4.11 -49.71 -46.68
CA SER A 31 -5.50 -49.35 -47.02
C SER A 31 -6.07 -48.41 -45.97
N ALA A 32 -6.76 -47.34 -46.39
CA ALA A 32 -7.57 -46.52 -45.48
C ALA A 32 -9.03 -47.00 -45.50
N THR A 33 -9.56 -47.26 -44.31
CA THR A 33 -10.97 -47.66 -44.10
C THR A 33 -11.68 -46.50 -43.41
N VAL A 34 -12.53 -45.78 -44.14
CA VAL A 34 -13.43 -44.79 -43.53
C VAL A 34 -14.68 -45.53 -43.04
N HIS A 35 -14.82 -45.66 -41.72
CA HIS A 35 -16.02 -46.25 -41.11
C HIS A 35 -17.25 -45.34 -41.33
N SER A 36 -18.42 -45.94 -41.57
CA SER A 36 -19.67 -45.25 -41.98
C SER A 36 -20.41 -44.50 -40.87
N LYS A 37 -20.01 -44.60 -39.60
CA LYS A 37 -20.74 -44.00 -38.46
C LYS A 37 -20.45 -42.51 -38.15
N PRO A 38 -19.24 -41.94 -38.38
CA PRO A 38 -18.96 -40.58 -37.91
C PRO A 38 -19.63 -39.45 -38.71
N ALA A 39 -19.72 -39.57 -40.04
CA ALA A 39 -20.19 -38.47 -40.92
C ALA A 39 -21.72 -38.29 -40.98
N GLY A 40 -22.50 -39.30 -40.57
CA GLY A 40 -23.97 -39.25 -40.63
C GLY A 40 -24.49 -38.92 -42.03
N ASP A 41 -25.48 -38.03 -42.11
CA ASP A 41 -26.12 -37.59 -43.35
C ASP A 41 -25.20 -36.78 -44.28
N ASN A 42 -24.07 -36.27 -43.77
CA ASN A 42 -23.10 -35.48 -44.53
C ASN A 42 -22.12 -36.34 -45.36
N ARG A 43 -22.32 -37.67 -45.39
CA ARG A 43 -21.45 -38.62 -46.11
C ARG A 43 -21.23 -38.24 -47.59
N ALA A 44 -22.27 -37.76 -48.28
CA ALA A 44 -22.17 -37.40 -49.69
C ALA A 44 -21.15 -36.28 -49.95
N GLU A 45 -21.11 -35.28 -49.06
CA GLU A 45 -20.15 -34.17 -49.12
C GLU A 45 -18.72 -34.66 -48.90
N ILE A 46 -18.49 -35.55 -47.93
CA ILE A 46 -17.16 -36.11 -47.67
C ILE A 46 -16.66 -36.97 -48.83
N VAL A 47 -17.54 -37.77 -49.44
CA VAL A 47 -17.21 -38.56 -50.64
C VAL A 47 -16.88 -37.64 -51.82
N ARG A 48 -17.67 -36.56 -52.02
CA ARG A 48 -17.40 -35.56 -53.05
C ARG A 48 -16.02 -34.93 -52.84
N ALA A 49 -15.70 -34.50 -51.62
CA ALA A 49 -14.40 -33.90 -51.30
C ALA A 49 -13.22 -34.83 -51.64
N LEU A 50 -13.32 -36.12 -51.31
CA LEU A 50 -12.29 -37.12 -51.60
C LEU A 50 -12.16 -37.46 -53.09
N THR A 51 -13.26 -37.39 -53.85
CA THR A 51 -13.30 -37.79 -55.27
C THR A 51 -12.89 -36.64 -56.18
N ASP A 52 -13.37 -35.44 -55.89
CA ASP A 52 -13.22 -34.24 -56.71
C ASP A 52 -11.88 -33.52 -56.43
N ALA A 53 -11.17 -33.89 -55.36
CA ALA A 53 -9.84 -33.38 -55.09
C ALA A 53 -8.88 -33.70 -56.27
N PRO A 54 -8.19 -32.69 -56.83
CA PRO A 54 -7.16 -32.89 -57.84
C PRO A 54 -6.11 -33.90 -57.37
N GLU A 55 -5.48 -34.62 -58.29
CA GLU A 55 -4.55 -35.71 -57.95
C GLU A 55 -3.46 -35.27 -56.97
N VAL A 56 -2.87 -34.10 -57.20
CA VAL A 56 -1.84 -33.49 -56.33
C VAL A 56 -2.35 -33.13 -54.92
N HIS A 57 -3.66 -33.03 -54.72
CA HIS A 57 -4.28 -32.66 -53.45
C HIS A 57 -4.85 -33.85 -52.66
N ARG A 58 -4.94 -35.04 -53.28
CA ARG A 58 -5.65 -36.20 -52.71
C ARG A 58 -5.12 -36.65 -51.35
N ASP A 59 -3.80 -36.66 -51.18
CA ASP A 59 -3.19 -37.05 -49.90
C ASP A 59 -3.49 -36.04 -48.79
N GLY A 60 -3.52 -34.75 -49.12
CA GLY A 60 -3.94 -33.70 -48.18
C GLY A 60 -5.41 -33.82 -47.79
N MET A 61 -6.29 -34.02 -48.77
CA MET A 61 -7.72 -34.20 -48.51
C MET A 61 -7.97 -35.44 -47.64
N LYS A 62 -7.29 -36.55 -47.94
CA LYS A 62 -7.37 -37.77 -47.14
C LYS A 62 -6.89 -37.54 -45.71
N PHE A 63 -5.76 -36.86 -45.53
CA PHE A 63 -5.27 -36.51 -44.20
C PHE A 63 -6.29 -35.70 -43.41
N LEU A 64 -6.91 -34.68 -44.02
CA LEU A 64 -7.94 -33.88 -43.35
C LEU A 64 -9.13 -34.73 -42.93
N VAL A 65 -9.67 -35.58 -43.82
CA VAL A 65 -10.85 -36.43 -43.52
C VAL A 65 -10.55 -37.48 -42.45
N GLU A 66 -9.33 -38.02 -42.41
CA GLU A 66 -8.93 -39.01 -41.40
C GLU A 66 -8.80 -38.39 -39.99
N ASN A 67 -8.47 -37.10 -39.91
CA ASN A 67 -8.09 -36.45 -38.66
C ASN A 67 -9.07 -35.39 -38.14
N MET A 68 -9.92 -34.82 -39.00
CA MET A 68 -10.91 -33.83 -38.59
C MET A 68 -11.90 -34.41 -37.56
N PRO A 69 -12.44 -33.58 -36.65
CA PRO A 69 -13.35 -34.04 -35.62
C PRO A 69 -14.72 -34.44 -36.20
N ALA A 70 -15.48 -35.22 -35.42
CA ALA A 70 -16.79 -35.72 -35.85
C ALA A 70 -17.77 -34.59 -36.19
N VAL A 71 -17.68 -33.45 -35.51
CA VAL A 71 -18.51 -32.27 -35.79
C VAL A 71 -18.27 -31.73 -37.20
N ASP A 72 -17.00 -31.72 -37.65
CA ASP A 72 -16.62 -31.23 -38.97
C ASP A 72 -17.02 -32.25 -40.05
N LEU A 73 -16.85 -33.57 -39.80
CA LEU A 73 -17.33 -34.63 -40.69
C LEU A 73 -18.84 -34.56 -40.96
N ARG A 74 -19.62 -34.11 -39.96
CA ARG A 74 -21.09 -34.02 -40.02
C ARG A 74 -21.60 -32.72 -40.62
N SER A 75 -20.78 -31.69 -40.76
CA SER A 75 -21.25 -30.34 -41.09
C SER A 75 -20.56 -29.70 -42.29
N LEU A 76 -19.27 -29.98 -42.53
CA LEU A 76 -18.51 -29.31 -43.58
C LEU A 76 -18.91 -29.80 -44.97
N LYS A 77 -19.03 -28.85 -45.90
CA LYS A 77 -19.33 -29.10 -47.30
C LYS A 77 -18.07 -29.40 -48.09
N ALA A 78 -18.20 -30.16 -49.17
CA ALA A 78 -17.07 -30.54 -49.99
C ALA A 78 -16.36 -29.30 -50.58
N ASP A 79 -17.12 -28.30 -51.01
CA ASP A 79 -16.58 -27.08 -51.63
C ASP A 79 -15.68 -26.32 -50.65
N PHE A 80 -16.08 -26.25 -49.37
CA PHE A 80 -15.24 -25.67 -48.32
C PHE A 80 -13.93 -26.44 -48.18
N LEU A 81 -13.99 -27.78 -48.08
CA LEU A 81 -12.80 -28.61 -47.94
C LEU A 81 -11.87 -28.51 -49.15
N LEU A 82 -12.44 -28.55 -50.36
CA LEU A 82 -11.71 -28.44 -51.63
C LEU A 82 -11.00 -27.09 -51.72
N GLU A 83 -11.68 -25.99 -51.35
CA GLU A 83 -11.08 -24.66 -51.31
C GLU A 83 -9.94 -24.57 -50.28
N GLN A 84 -10.15 -25.03 -49.04
CA GLN A 84 -9.13 -24.97 -48.00
C GLN A 84 -7.87 -25.77 -48.37
N VAL A 85 -8.06 -26.95 -48.98
CA VAL A 85 -6.95 -27.76 -49.49
C VAL A 85 -6.24 -27.04 -50.63
N ALA A 86 -6.97 -26.54 -51.63
CA ALA A 86 -6.37 -25.82 -52.76
C ALA A 86 -5.54 -24.62 -52.29
N LEU A 87 -6.07 -23.81 -51.37
CA LEU A 87 -5.35 -22.66 -50.80
C LEU A 87 -4.11 -23.07 -50.01
N GLY A 88 -4.14 -24.22 -49.30
CA GLY A 88 -2.98 -24.74 -48.57
C GLY A 88 -1.84 -25.15 -49.50
N TYR A 89 -2.15 -25.87 -50.58
CA TYR A 89 -1.16 -26.26 -51.60
C TYR A 89 -0.64 -25.05 -52.37
N GLU A 90 -1.52 -24.10 -52.71
CA GLU A 90 -1.12 -22.83 -53.33
C GLU A 90 -0.14 -22.07 -52.42
N ALA A 91 -0.46 -21.95 -51.12
CA ALA A 91 0.39 -21.26 -50.17
C ALA A 91 1.77 -21.91 -50.05
N LEU A 92 1.85 -23.24 -49.96
CA LEU A 92 3.12 -23.95 -49.90
C LEU A 92 3.94 -23.76 -51.19
N SER A 93 3.30 -23.94 -52.36
CA SER A 93 3.99 -23.88 -53.66
C SER A 93 4.54 -22.50 -54.02
N GLN A 94 3.92 -21.43 -53.52
CA GLN A 94 4.36 -20.05 -53.77
C GLN A 94 5.34 -19.53 -52.70
N ALA A 95 5.50 -20.23 -51.57
CA ALA A 95 6.42 -19.82 -50.52
C ALA A 95 7.89 -20.10 -50.92
N PRO A 96 8.85 -19.18 -50.69
CA PRO A 96 10.27 -19.40 -51.00
C PRO A 96 10.87 -20.64 -50.34
N TRP A 97 10.41 -20.95 -49.12
CA TRP A 97 10.82 -22.12 -48.32
C TRP A 97 9.97 -23.38 -48.57
N GLY A 98 9.00 -23.33 -49.48
CA GLY A 98 8.00 -24.41 -49.64
C GLY A 98 8.60 -25.79 -49.93
N LYS A 99 9.75 -25.83 -50.61
CA LYS A 99 10.49 -27.08 -50.91
C LYS A 99 11.20 -27.68 -49.70
N ASP A 100 11.47 -26.86 -48.68
CA ASP A 100 12.20 -27.26 -47.46
C ASP A 100 11.24 -27.73 -46.35
N ILE A 101 9.93 -27.59 -46.54
CA ILE A 101 8.92 -28.04 -45.57
C ILE A 101 8.67 -29.55 -45.73
N PRO A 102 8.88 -30.37 -44.68
CA PRO A 102 8.54 -31.78 -44.70
C PRO A 102 7.04 -31.99 -44.91
N VAL A 103 6.67 -33.05 -45.65
CA VAL A 103 5.26 -33.34 -45.97
C VAL A 103 4.41 -33.47 -44.71
N GLU A 104 4.91 -34.10 -43.66
CA GLU A 104 4.21 -34.24 -42.38
C GLU A 104 3.95 -32.90 -41.68
N VAL A 105 4.88 -31.94 -41.78
CA VAL A 105 4.74 -30.59 -41.23
C VAL A 105 3.73 -29.81 -42.07
N PHE A 106 3.77 -29.93 -43.39
CA PHE A 106 2.76 -29.34 -44.26
C PHE A 106 1.35 -29.85 -43.92
N LEU A 107 1.18 -31.18 -43.85
CA LEU A 107 -0.12 -31.80 -43.58
C LEU A 107 -0.69 -31.37 -42.22
N ASN A 108 0.15 -31.27 -41.19
CA ASN A 108 -0.31 -31.03 -39.83
C ASN A 108 -0.34 -29.55 -39.41
N ASP A 109 0.49 -28.70 -40.01
CA ASP A 109 0.75 -27.35 -39.48
C ASP A 109 0.64 -26.23 -40.53
N ILE A 110 0.37 -26.55 -41.82
CA ILE A 110 -0.02 -25.59 -42.87
C ILE A 110 -1.43 -25.89 -43.38
N LEU A 111 -1.66 -27.13 -43.83
CA LEU A 111 -2.90 -27.54 -44.50
C LEU A 111 -4.18 -27.33 -43.66
N PRO A 112 -4.20 -27.56 -42.34
CA PRO A 112 -5.45 -27.52 -41.56
C PRO A 112 -6.15 -26.17 -41.54
N TYR A 113 -7.47 -26.20 -41.71
CA TYR A 113 -8.36 -25.02 -41.73
C TYR A 113 -8.73 -24.49 -40.34
N ALA A 114 -8.23 -25.12 -39.27
CA ALA A 114 -8.47 -24.74 -37.89
C ALA A 114 -7.31 -25.21 -37.00
N SER A 115 -7.19 -24.59 -35.83
CA SER A 115 -6.21 -24.87 -34.79
C SER A 115 -6.84 -25.52 -33.56
N LEU A 116 -8.04 -25.11 -33.15
CA LEU A 116 -8.77 -25.58 -31.97
C LEU A 116 -10.28 -25.80 -32.31
N ASN A 117 -11.18 -25.28 -31.48
CA ASN A 117 -12.62 -25.35 -31.60
C ASN A 117 -13.27 -24.07 -32.18
N GLU A 118 -12.50 -23.18 -32.78
CA GLU A 118 -12.99 -21.94 -33.38
C GLU A 118 -14.01 -22.15 -34.49
N LYS A 119 -14.81 -21.14 -34.83
CA LYS A 119 -15.78 -21.27 -35.92
C LYS A 119 -15.07 -21.51 -37.27
N ARG A 120 -15.58 -22.43 -38.09
CA ARG A 120 -15.05 -22.69 -39.43
C ARG A 120 -15.63 -21.64 -40.39
N ASP A 121 -14.81 -20.67 -40.82
CA ASP A 121 -15.29 -19.43 -41.44
C ASP A 121 -14.68 -19.09 -42.81
N GLY A 122 -13.73 -19.89 -43.30
CA GLY A 122 -13.12 -19.69 -44.62
C GLY A 122 -12.15 -18.51 -44.69
N SER A 123 -11.75 -17.94 -43.55
CA SER A 123 -10.90 -16.75 -43.46
C SER A 123 -9.52 -16.86 -44.11
N ARG A 124 -9.03 -18.07 -44.41
CA ARG A 124 -7.74 -18.31 -45.07
C ARG A 124 -7.50 -17.45 -46.30
N ARG A 125 -8.50 -17.30 -47.20
CA ARG A 125 -8.38 -16.46 -48.39
C ARG A 125 -8.13 -14.99 -48.01
N LYS A 126 -8.93 -14.48 -47.07
CA LYS A 126 -8.81 -13.09 -46.62
C LYS A 126 -7.50 -12.82 -45.89
N LEU A 127 -7.07 -13.75 -45.05
CA LEU A 127 -5.78 -13.66 -44.36
C LEU A 127 -4.61 -13.72 -45.35
N ARG A 128 -4.69 -14.53 -46.40
CA ARG A 128 -3.67 -14.56 -47.47
C ARG A 128 -3.55 -13.21 -48.15
N GLU A 129 -4.66 -12.56 -48.51
CA GLU A 129 -4.66 -11.21 -49.11
C GLU A 129 -3.95 -10.18 -48.22
N LEU A 130 -4.13 -10.28 -46.90
CA LEU A 130 -3.52 -9.37 -45.93
C LEU A 130 -2.05 -9.71 -45.65
N ALA A 131 -1.72 -10.99 -45.51
CA ALA A 131 -0.43 -11.47 -45.06
C ALA A 131 0.62 -11.52 -46.18
N LEU A 132 0.23 -11.90 -47.40
CA LEU A 132 1.16 -12.13 -48.51
C LEU A 132 2.00 -10.88 -48.85
N PRO A 133 1.44 -9.65 -48.91
CA PRO A 133 2.25 -8.46 -49.14
C PRO A 133 3.24 -8.13 -48.02
N LEU A 134 2.98 -8.58 -46.79
CA LEU A 134 3.82 -8.29 -45.63
C LEU A 134 5.09 -9.13 -45.60
N VAL A 135 5.04 -10.35 -46.16
CA VAL A 135 6.14 -11.34 -46.11
C VAL A 135 6.88 -11.51 -47.43
N LYS A 136 6.61 -10.67 -48.43
CA LYS A 136 7.15 -10.80 -49.80
C LYS A 136 8.70 -10.86 -49.86
N ASP A 137 9.37 -10.20 -48.91
CA ASP A 137 10.82 -10.07 -48.87
C ASP A 137 11.46 -11.10 -47.90
N CYS A 138 10.65 -11.83 -47.13
CA CYS A 138 11.11 -12.79 -46.15
C CYS A 138 11.67 -14.05 -46.82
N GLN A 139 12.78 -14.57 -46.29
CA GLN A 139 13.49 -15.73 -46.87
C GLN A 139 13.28 -17.02 -46.08
N SER A 140 12.69 -16.94 -44.89
CA SER A 140 12.47 -18.10 -44.00
C SER A 140 11.09 -18.06 -43.35
N PRO A 141 10.55 -19.23 -42.93
CA PRO A 141 9.31 -19.28 -42.16
C PRO A 141 9.38 -18.46 -40.86
N GLY A 142 10.52 -18.47 -40.17
CA GLY A 142 10.71 -17.76 -38.91
C GLY A 142 10.65 -16.25 -39.09
N GLU A 143 11.33 -15.71 -40.10
CA GLU A 143 11.27 -14.30 -40.46
C GLU A 143 9.87 -13.85 -40.88
N ALA A 144 9.18 -14.67 -41.70
CA ALA A 144 7.82 -14.40 -42.12
C ALA A 144 6.85 -14.37 -40.94
N GLY A 145 6.92 -15.38 -40.04
CA GLY A 145 6.08 -15.42 -38.85
C GLY A 145 6.33 -14.25 -37.88
N ALA A 146 7.59 -13.87 -37.65
CA ALA A 146 7.93 -12.69 -36.85
C ALA A 146 7.43 -11.38 -37.49
N THR A 147 7.50 -11.28 -38.82
CA THR A 147 7.00 -10.12 -39.57
C THR A 147 5.48 -10.00 -39.51
N LEU A 148 4.76 -11.12 -39.63
CA LEU A 148 3.31 -11.16 -39.47
C LEU A 148 2.90 -10.74 -38.06
N ASN A 149 3.56 -11.27 -37.03
CA ASN A 149 3.26 -10.88 -35.65
C ASN A 149 3.47 -9.38 -35.40
N ARG A 150 4.47 -8.79 -36.06
CA ARG A 150 4.76 -7.35 -35.95
C ARG A 150 3.73 -6.47 -36.68
N ARG A 151 3.34 -6.86 -37.89
CA ARG A 151 2.62 -5.95 -38.82
C ARG A 151 1.14 -6.25 -38.98
N LEU A 152 0.72 -7.51 -38.84
CA LEU A 152 -0.65 -7.93 -39.13
C LEU A 152 -1.64 -7.23 -38.20
N PHE A 153 -1.38 -7.26 -36.89
CA PHE A 153 -2.27 -6.69 -35.88
C PHE A 153 -2.37 -5.16 -35.98
N GLU A 154 -1.29 -4.50 -36.40
CA GLU A 154 -1.27 -3.06 -36.68
C GLU A 154 -2.23 -2.72 -37.84
N ILE A 155 -2.13 -3.42 -38.97
CA ILE A 155 -2.95 -3.10 -40.15
C ILE A 155 -4.42 -3.51 -39.97
N THR A 156 -4.71 -4.47 -39.09
CA THR A 156 -6.09 -4.90 -38.80
C THR A 156 -6.68 -4.16 -37.60
N ASN A 157 -5.89 -3.37 -36.87
CA ASN A 157 -6.27 -2.72 -35.61
C ASN A 157 -6.85 -3.71 -34.57
N VAL A 158 -6.34 -4.95 -34.57
CA VAL A 158 -6.77 -5.99 -33.62
C VAL A 158 -5.90 -5.87 -32.38
N LYS A 159 -6.53 -5.91 -31.19
CA LYS A 159 -5.84 -5.75 -29.91
C LYS A 159 -6.28 -6.81 -28.91
N TYR A 160 -5.42 -7.06 -27.91
CA TYR A 160 -5.80 -7.86 -26.77
C TYR A 160 -6.93 -7.18 -25.98
N SER A 161 -7.95 -7.95 -25.59
CA SER A 161 -8.98 -7.52 -24.65
C SER A 161 -9.79 -8.70 -24.14
N THR A 162 -10.14 -8.69 -22.85
CA THR A 162 -11.10 -9.63 -22.24
C THR A 162 -12.56 -9.30 -22.54
N LYS A 163 -12.85 -8.14 -23.17
CA LYS A 163 -14.20 -7.71 -23.59
C LYS A 163 -14.69 -8.37 -24.88
N ARG A 164 -13.85 -9.21 -25.49
CA ARG A 164 -14.17 -10.07 -26.64
C ARG A 164 -15.40 -10.97 -26.39
N LYS A 165 -16.04 -11.44 -27.46
CA LYS A 165 -17.27 -12.26 -27.39
C LYS A 165 -17.03 -13.65 -26.81
N LYS A 166 -15.94 -14.31 -27.21
CA LYS A 166 -15.53 -15.63 -26.71
C LYS A 166 -14.01 -15.82 -26.85
N PRO A 167 -13.37 -16.73 -26.10
CA PRO A 167 -11.91 -16.90 -26.15
C PRO A 167 -11.39 -17.47 -27.48
N ASP A 168 -12.12 -18.42 -28.07
CA ASP A 168 -11.82 -19.19 -29.29
C ASP A 168 -12.41 -18.55 -30.55
N GLN A 169 -12.30 -17.22 -30.66
CA GLN A 169 -12.75 -16.51 -31.85
C GLN A 169 -11.99 -16.96 -33.09
N SER A 170 -12.71 -17.24 -34.17
CA SER A 170 -12.09 -17.46 -35.48
C SER A 170 -11.49 -16.16 -36.01
N PRO A 171 -10.60 -16.21 -37.03
CA PRO A 171 -10.01 -14.99 -37.56
C PRO A 171 -11.05 -13.99 -38.07
N SER A 172 -12.17 -14.42 -38.68
CA SER A 172 -13.22 -13.48 -39.10
C SER A 172 -13.93 -12.84 -37.91
N GLU A 173 -14.15 -13.58 -36.82
CA GLU A 173 -14.75 -13.02 -35.60
C GLU A 173 -13.81 -12.00 -34.94
N THR A 174 -12.50 -12.28 -34.90
CA THR A 174 -11.47 -11.37 -34.38
C THR A 174 -11.31 -10.12 -35.25
N LEU A 175 -11.28 -10.26 -36.58
CA LEU A 175 -11.23 -9.13 -37.51
C LEU A 175 -12.50 -8.26 -37.40
N ALA A 176 -13.67 -8.85 -37.20
CA ALA A 176 -14.93 -8.11 -37.09
C ALA A 176 -15.04 -7.32 -35.78
N SER A 177 -14.51 -7.85 -34.67
CA SER A 177 -14.57 -7.18 -33.37
C SER A 177 -13.40 -6.23 -33.12
N GLY A 178 -12.24 -6.47 -33.75
CA GLY A 178 -10.98 -5.81 -33.41
C GLY A 178 -10.41 -6.23 -32.04
N LEU A 179 -11.02 -7.20 -31.36
CA LEU A 179 -10.71 -7.57 -29.97
C LEU A 179 -10.60 -9.09 -29.81
N ALA A 180 -9.54 -9.57 -29.17
CA ALA A 180 -9.36 -10.98 -28.84
C ALA A 180 -8.55 -11.18 -27.55
N THR A 181 -8.65 -12.36 -26.93
CA THR A 181 -7.68 -12.79 -25.90
C THR A 181 -6.47 -13.48 -26.55
N CYS A 182 -5.48 -13.88 -25.74
CA CYS A 182 -4.30 -14.63 -26.18
C CYS A 182 -4.64 -15.80 -27.14
N THR A 183 -5.72 -16.54 -26.87
CA THR A 183 -6.20 -17.61 -27.77
C THR A 183 -6.64 -17.10 -29.13
N GLY A 184 -7.55 -16.12 -29.20
CA GLY A 184 -8.04 -15.58 -30.47
C GLY A 184 -6.95 -14.88 -31.29
N LEU A 185 -6.00 -14.21 -30.63
CA LEU A 185 -4.81 -13.63 -31.27
C LEU A 185 -3.91 -14.73 -31.84
N SER A 186 -3.69 -15.81 -31.08
CA SER A 186 -2.90 -16.96 -31.52
C SER A 186 -3.53 -17.69 -32.71
N ILE A 187 -4.86 -17.90 -32.70
CA ILE A 187 -5.61 -18.46 -33.84
C ILE A 187 -5.39 -17.60 -35.08
N MET A 188 -5.58 -16.28 -34.97
CA MET A 188 -5.43 -15.36 -36.10
C MET A 188 -4.00 -15.34 -36.66
N LEU A 189 -2.98 -15.33 -35.80
CA LEU A 189 -1.58 -15.36 -36.24
C LEU A 189 -1.22 -16.70 -36.88
N VAL A 190 -1.64 -17.83 -36.30
CA VAL A 190 -1.42 -19.17 -36.90
C VAL A 190 -2.07 -19.25 -38.26
N ASP A 191 -3.33 -18.84 -38.40
CA ASP A 191 -4.03 -18.93 -39.69
C ASP A 191 -3.44 -17.98 -40.73
N ALA A 192 -2.92 -16.81 -40.33
CA ALA A 192 -2.20 -15.91 -41.22
C ALA A 192 -0.87 -16.51 -41.69
N CYS A 193 -0.10 -17.13 -40.79
CA CYS A 193 1.11 -17.88 -41.12
C CYS A 193 0.80 -18.99 -42.13
N ARG A 194 -0.21 -19.81 -41.85
CA ARG A 194 -0.63 -20.92 -42.71
C ARG A 194 -1.10 -20.44 -44.09
N ALA A 195 -1.78 -19.30 -44.15
CA ALA A 195 -2.27 -18.69 -45.39
C ALA A 195 -1.15 -18.26 -46.36
N VAL A 196 0.09 -18.11 -45.88
CA VAL A 196 1.28 -17.79 -46.69
C VAL A 196 2.34 -18.90 -46.68
N GLY A 197 1.96 -20.11 -46.24
CA GLY A 197 2.83 -21.29 -46.29
C GLY A 197 3.85 -21.39 -45.14
N VAL A 198 3.71 -20.61 -44.07
CA VAL A 198 4.51 -20.76 -42.84
C VAL A 198 3.85 -21.83 -41.96
N PRO A 199 4.54 -22.92 -41.59
CA PRO A 199 3.99 -23.89 -40.66
C PRO A 199 3.91 -23.29 -39.25
N ALA A 200 2.70 -23.29 -38.68
CA ALA A 200 2.44 -22.71 -37.38
C ALA A 200 1.35 -23.48 -36.63
N ARG A 201 1.39 -23.42 -35.30
CA ARG A 201 0.41 -24.03 -34.41
C ARG A 201 0.30 -23.29 -33.10
N ILE A 202 -0.79 -23.53 -32.38
CA ILE A 202 -1.02 -22.91 -31.07
C ILE A 202 -0.31 -23.74 -30.02
N ALA A 203 0.39 -23.09 -29.10
CA ALA A 203 0.87 -23.69 -27.87
C ALA A 203 0.25 -23.00 -26.65
N GLY A 204 0.18 -23.67 -25.52
CA GLY A 204 -0.39 -23.09 -24.32
C GLY A 204 -0.28 -23.97 -23.10
N THR A 205 -0.50 -23.34 -21.94
CA THR A 205 -0.64 -24.03 -20.66
C THR A 205 -2.05 -23.79 -20.08
N PRO A 206 -2.70 -24.81 -19.47
CA PRO A 206 -3.97 -24.63 -18.77
C PRO A 206 -3.84 -23.73 -17.54
N MET A 207 -2.72 -23.81 -16.83
CA MET A 207 -2.47 -23.10 -15.59
C MET A 207 -0.97 -23.00 -15.34
N TRP A 208 -0.46 -21.79 -15.18
CA TRP A 208 0.92 -21.61 -14.71
C TRP A 208 1.16 -22.26 -13.35
N THR A 209 2.38 -22.68 -13.04
CA THR A 209 2.72 -23.29 -11.73
C THR A 209 2.56 -22.35 -10.54
N ASN A 210 2.45 -21.05 -10.78
CA ASN A 210 2.15 -20.02 -9.78
C ASN A 210 0.64 -19.70 -9.69
N LEU A 211 -0.21 -20.49 -10.35
CA LEU A 211 -1.67 -20.40 -10.31
C LEU A 211 -2.24 -19.07 -10.83
N ARG A 212 -1.47 -18.30 -11.61
CA ARG A 212 -1.92 -17.03 -12.20
C ARG A 212 -2.88 -17.22 -13.40
N GLY A 213 -3.35 -18.42 -13.66
CA GLY A 213 -4.25 -18.72 -14.78
C GLY A 213 -3.51 -19.27 -15.99
N ASN A 214 -4.20 -19.27 -17.13
CA ASN A 214 -3.74 -19.89 -18.36
C ASN A 214 -3.05 -18.88 -19.30
N HIS A 215 -2.43 -19.38 -20.36
CA HIS A 215 -1.99 -18.56 -21.49
C HIS A 215 -1.78 -19.40 -22.75
N THR A 216 -1.98 -18.81 -23.92
CA THR A 216 -1.72 -19.42 -25.24
C THR A 216 -0.90 -18.49 -26.12
N TRP A 217 -0.03 -19.08 -26.92
CA TRP A 217 0.91 -18.41 -27.82
C TRP A 217 1.09 -19.23 -29.11
N VAL A 218 2.03 -18.84 -29.96
CA VAL A 218 2.25 -19.47 -31.27
C VAL A 218 3.62 -20.13 -31.34
N GLU A 219 3.66 -21.36 -31.85
CA GLU A 219 4.86 -22.01 -32.34
C GLU A 219 4.94 -21.92 -33.87
N ILE A 220 6.08 -21.47 -34.39
CA ILE A 220 6.42 -21.36 -35.82
C ILE A 220 7.54 -22.36 -36.12
N TRP A 221 7.41 -23.13 -37.19
CA TRP A 221 8.45 -24.07 -37.61
C TRP A 221 9.40 -23.43 -38.61
N ASP A 222 10.68 -23.39 -38.28
CA ASP A 222 11.78 -23.05 -39.19
C ASP A 222 12.95 -24.00 -38.90
N LYS A 223 12.96 -25.17 -39.56
CA LYS A 223 13.84 -26.33 -39.29
C LYS A 223 13.64 -26.97 -37.91
N LYS A 224 13.25 -26.19 -36.90
CA LYS A 224 12.80 -26.56 -35.57
C LYS A 224 11.64 -25.64 -35.14
N TRP A 225 10.96 -26.00 -34.07
CA TRP A 225 9.90 -25.17 -33.51
C TRP A 225 10.49 -24.01 -32.70
N HIS A 226 9.99 -22.81 -32.98
CA HIS A 226 10.28 -21.56 -32.29
C HIS A 226 8.98 -20.96 -31.74
N PHE A 227 9.01 -20.17 -30.66
CA PHE A 227 7.79 -19.60 -30.08
C PHE A 227 7.73 -18.06 -30.14
N THR A 228 6.52 -17.51 -30.12
CA THR A 228 6.27 -16.07 -29.97
C THR A 228 4.88 -15.80 -29.39
N GLY A 229 4.72 -14.73 -28.60
CA GLY A 229 3.41 -14.25 -28.17
C GLY A 229 2.66 -13.59 -29.32
N ALA A 230 1.35 -13.81 -29.44
CA ALA A 230 0.56 -13.24 -30.53
C ALA A 230 0.16 -11.79 -30.23
N CYS A 231 0.39 -10.88 -31.19
CA CYS A 231 0.27 -9.43 -31.00
C CYS A 231 1.29 -8.85 -29.98
N GLU A 232 2.38 -9.59 -29.76
CA GLU A 232 3.45 -9.25 -28.81
C GLU A 232 4.83 -9.45 -29.49
N PRO A 233 5.15 -8.70 -30.56
CA PRO A 233 6.40 -8.87 -31.28
C PRO A 233 7.60 -8.47 -30.41
N ASP A 234 8.69 -9.25 -30.48
CA ASP A 234 9.99 -8.92 -29.87
C ASP A 234 10.97 -8.50 -30.97
N GLU A 235 11.71 -7.41 -30.74
CA GLU A 235 12.69 -6.88 -31.69
C GLU A 235 13.84 -7.85 -31.97
N LYS A 236 14.17 -8.73 -31.01
CA LYS A 236 15.24 -9.73 -31.10
C LYS A 236 14.79 -11.02 -31.79
N GLY A 237 13.54 -11.10 -32.25
CA GLY A 237 13.01 -12.23 -33.01
C GLY A 237 12.24 -13.25 -32.16
N LEU A 238 12.14 -14.49 -32.67
CA LEU A 238 11.41 -15.59 -32.02
C LEU A 238 12.15 -16.11 -30.76
N ASP A 239 11.50 -17.01 -30.04
CA ASP A 239 11.91 -17.57 -28.74
C ASP A 239 12.01 -16.54 -27.62
N ARG A 240 11.14 -15.53 -27.70
CA ARG A 240 10.99 -14.44 -26.75
C ARG A 240 9.51 -14.21 -26.43
N GLY A 241 9.26 -13.83 -25.19
CA GLY A 241 7.93 -13.53 -24.67
C GLY A 241 8.00 -13.28 -23.17
N TRP A 242 7.12 -12.42 -22.65
CA TRP A 242 7.05 -12.13 -21.21
C TRP A 242 6.78 -13.39 -20.37
N PHE A 243 6.13 -14.40 -20.97
CA PHE A 243 5.78 -15.67 -20.36
C PHE A 243 6.93 -16.71 -20.36
N ALA A 244 8.05 -16.46 -21.04
CA ALA A 244 9.12 -17.46 -21.20
C ALA A 244 9.66 -17.97 -19.85
N GLY A 245 9.75 -17.09 -18.86
CA GLY A 245 10.16 -17.46 -17.49
C GLY A 245 9.18 -18.42 -16.83
N ASP A 246 7.88 -18.19 -16.96
CA ASP A 246 6.85 -19.07 -16.39
C ASP A 246 6.73 -20.39 -17.18
N ALA A 247 6.88 -20.34 -18.51
CA ALA A 247 6.95 -21.54 -19.35
C ALA A 247 8.12 -22.46 -18.99
N SER A 248 9.27 -21.91 -18.57
CA SER A 248 10.42 -22.70 -18.14
C SER A 248 10.20 -23.49 -16.84
N LYS A 249 9.17 -23.13 -16.06
CA LYS A 249 8.79 -23.79 -14.80
C LYS A 249 7.74 -24.90 -15.00
N ALA A 250 7.21 -25.07 -16.21
CA ALA A 250 6.17 -26.04 -16.51
C ALA A 250 6.56 -27.49 -16.13
N LEU A 251 5.56 -28.32 -15.86
CA LEU A 251 5.74 -29.68 -15.36
C LEU A 251 5.12 -30.70 -16.32
N ALA A 252 5.97 -31.42 -17.06
CA ALA A 252 5.54 -32.32 -18.13
C ALA A 252 4.55 -33.41 -17.65
N ASN A 253 4.71 -33.87 -16.40
CA ASN A 253 3.92 -34.94 -15.80
C ASN A 253 2.70 -34.46 -15.00
N VAL A 254 2.46 -33.15 -14.92
CA VAL A 254 1.28 -32.58 -14.25
C VAL A 254 0.42 -31.93 -15.34
N PRO A 255 -0.67 -32.59 -15.81
CA PRO A 255 -1.40 -32.14 -16.98
C PRO A 255 -1.86 -30.68 -16.95
N GLU A 256 -2.21 -30.18 -15.77
CA GLU A 256 -2.63 -28.80 -15.51
C GLU A 256 -1.51 -27.76 -15.71
N HIS A 257 -0.25 -28.16 -15.48
CA HIS A 257 0.94 -27.28 -15.56
C HIS A 257 1.89 -27.65 -16.72
N ALA A 258 1.46 -28.55 -17.60
CA ALA A 258 2.20 -28.90 -18.80
C ALA A 258 1.94 -27.86 -19.91
N ILE A 259 2.77 -27.91 -20.95
CA ILE A 259 2.60 -27.12 -22.18
C ILE A 259 2.22 -28.07 -23.32
N TYR A 260 1.13 -27.72 -24.00
CA TYR A 260 0.60 -28.46 -25.13
C TYR A 260 0.70 -27.62 -26.38
N ALA A 261 1.05 -28.24 -27.50
CA ALA A 261 0.89 -27.64 -28.83
C ALA A 261 -0.20 -28.37 -29.60
N SER A 262 -1.08 -27.63 -30.27
CA SER A 262 -2.19 -28.20 -31.03
C SER A 262 -1.69 -29.04 -32.20
N SER A 263 -2.46 -30.07 -32.53
CA SER A 263 -2.17 -31.00 -33.62
C SER A 263 -3.47 -31.29 -34.34
N PHE A 264 -3.48 -31.20 -35.67
CA PHE A 264 -4.64 -31.67 -36.42
C PHE A 264 -4.65 -33.19 -36.49
N LYS A 265 -3.48 -33.81 -36.63
CA LYS A 265 -3.31 -35.27 -36.56
C LYS A 265 -3.74 -35.78 -35.19
N LYS A 266 -4.42 -36.92 -35.16
CA LYS A 266 -4.77 -37.63 -33.92
C LYS A 266 -3.52 -38.12 -33.18
N THR A 267 -3.39 -37.74 -31.92
CA THR A 267 -2.23 -38.06 -31.08
C THR A 267 -2.57 -38.90 -29.86
N GLY A 268 -3.84 -38.95 -29.46
CA GLY A 268 -4.27 -39.55 -28.19
C GLY A 268 -4.17 -38.61 -26.98
N THR A 269 -3.68 -37.38 -27.18
CA THR A 269 -3.64 -36.32 -26.18
C THR A 269 -4.52 -35.17 -26.63
N SER A 270 -5.39 -34.68 -25.76
CA SER A 270 -6.28 -33.55 -26.06
C SER A 270 -5.63 -32.21 -25.69
N PHE A 271 -5.85 -31.18 -26.49
CA PHE A 271 -5.48 -29.81 -26.13
C PHE A 271 -6.43 -29.32 -25.04
N PRO A 272 -5.92 -28.81 -23.91
CA PRO A 272 -6.76 -28.34 -22.82
C PRO A 272 -7.45 -27.02 -23.18
N LEU A 273 -8.77 -27.05 -23.32
CA LEU A 273 -9.61 -25.89 -23.58
C LEU A 273 -10.24 -25.43 -22.26
N ILE A 274 -9.57 -24.53 -21.52
CA ILE A 274 -10.10 -23.97 -20.24
C ILE A 274 -11.47 -23.26 -20.38
N TRP A 275 -11.81 -22.96 -21.63
CA TRP A 275 -13.12 -22.71 -22.20
C TRP A 275 -14.33 -23.56 -21.86
N ASP A 276 -14.05 -24.85 -22.00
CA ASP A 276 -14.96 -25.92 -22.32
C ASP A 276 -14.15 -27.21 -22.16
N GLU A 277 -13.87 -27.54 -20.91
CA GLU A 277 -13.07 -28.71 -20.52
C GLU A 277 -13.72 -30.04 -20.92
N THR A 278 -14.98 -30.00 -21.37
CA THR A 278 -15.72 -31.18 -21.84
C THR A 278 -15.34 -31.60 -23.26
N LEU A 279 -14.66 -30.73 -24.02
CA LEU A 279 -14.22 -31.03 -25.38
C LEU A 279 -12.85 -31.71 -25.39
N ASP A 280 -12.84 -32.99 -25.73
CA ASP A 280 -11.62 -33.82 -25.78
C ASP A 280 -11.11 -34.09 -27.21
N TRP A 281 -11.78 -33.57 -28.24
CA TRP A 281 -11.50 -33.94 -29.63
C TRP A 281 -10.45 -33.07 -30.33
N VAL A 282 -10.03 -31.94 -29.73
CA VAL A 282 -8.91 -31.14 -30.24
C VAL A 282 -7.63 -31.85 -29.84
N ASN A 283 -6.82 -32.31 -30.80
CA ASN A 283 -5.61 -33.07 -30.49
C ASN A 283 -4.44 -32.14 -30.18
N ALA A 284 -3.48 -32.66 -29.41
CA ALA A 284 -2.27 -31.96 -29.02
C ALA A 284 -1.07 -32.89 -28.87
N VAL A 285 0.12 -32.29 -28.78
CA VAL A 285 1.34 -32.93 -28.30
C VAL A 285 1.81 -32.21 -27.05
N ASN A 286 2.25 -32.95 -26.03
CA ASN A 286 2.94 -32.36 -24.89
C ASN A 286 4.34 -31.93 -25.36
N VAL A 287 4.64 -30.64 -25.23
CA VAL A 287 5.89 -30.01 -25.70
C VAL A 287 6.66 -29.36 -24.57
N THR A 288 6.31 -29.68 -23.32
CA THR A 288 6.89 -29.07 -22.10
C THR A 288 8.42 -29.07 -22.14
N ASP A 289 9.04 -30.17 -22.55
CA ASP A 289 10.50 -30.33 -22.58
C ASP A 289 11.22 -29.27 -23.43
N ARG A 290 10.54 -28.67 -24.42
CA ARG A 290 11.12 -27.60 -25.25
C ARG A 290 11.29 -26.28 -24.50
N TYR A 291 10.50 -26.08 -23.44
CA TYR A 291 10.52 -24.88 -22.62
C TYR A 291 11.37 -25.06 -21.36
N THR A 292 11.54 -26.30 -20.89
CA THR A 292 12.20 -26.61 -19.61
C THR A 292 13.67 -27.06 -19.73
N GLY A 293 14.22 -27.22 -20.94
CA GLY A 293 15.51 -27.88 -21.21
C GLY A 293 16.81 -27.08 -21.00
N GLY A 294 16.76 -25.84 -20.49
CA GLY A 294 17.96 -25.07 -20.13
C GLY A 294 18.41 -25.30 -18.68
N ASP A 295 19.68 -25.01 -18.35
CA ASP A 295 20.12 -24.85 -16.96
C ASP A 295 19.16 -23.87 -16.29
N LYS A 296 18.32 -24.40 -15.39
CA LYS A 296 17.37 -23.59 -14.63
C LYS A 296 18.20 -22.58 -13.86
N PRO A 297 18.09 -21.26 -14.10
CA PRO A 297 18.50 -20.31 -13.09
C PRO A 297 17.56 -20.61 -11.92
N ALA A 298 18.07 -21.27 -10.88
CA ALA A 298 17.36 -21.28 -9.62
C ALA A 298 17.09 -19.80 -9.29
N ALA A 299 15.85 -19.47 -8.91
CA ALA A 299 15.57 -18.15 -8.37
C ALA A 299 16.66 -17.90 -7.31
N PRO A 300 17.43 -16.79 -7.40
CA PRO A 300 18.55 -16.59 -6.49
C PRO A 300 18.05 -16.75 -5.06
N ALA A 301 18.73 -17.58 -4.27
CA ALA A 301 18.28 -17.88 -2.90
C ALA A 301 18.09 -16.56 -2.14
N GLY A 302 16.91 -16.37 -1.55
CA GLY A 302 16.54 -15.13 -0.86
C GLY A 302 15.83 -14.07 -1.71
N LYS A 303 15.74 -14.21 -3.04
CA LYS A 303 15.03 -13.23 -3.91
C LYS A 303 13.57 -13.62 -4.18
N SER A 304 12.72 -12.60 -4.34
CA SER A 304 11.32 -12.67 -4.79
C SER A 304 11.11 -11.73 -5.99
N GLN A 305 10.06 -11.99 -6.79
CA GLN A 305 9.59 -11.05 -7.81
C GLN A 305 8.37 -10.30 -7.30
N LEU A 306 8.52 -8.99 -7.11
CA LEU A 306 7.40 -8.10 -6.80
C LEU A 306 6.67 -7.74 -8.11
N LEU A 307 5.47 -8.27 -8.29
CA LEU A 307 4.64 -8.03 -9.47
C LEU A 307 3.77 -6.78 -9.23
N VAL A 308 4.14 -5.65 -9.83
CA VAL A 308 3.47 -4.36 -9.62
C VAL A 308 2.33 -4.17 -10.63
N ARG A 309 1.10 -4.20 -10.12
CA ARG A 309 -0.13 -3.91 -10.86
C ARG A 309 -0.66 -2.53 -10.49
N VAL A 310 -1.01 -1.72 -11.48
CA VAL A 310 -1.55 -0.36 -11.26
C VAL A 310 -2.95 -0.26 -11.85
N LEU A 311 -3.90 0.24 -11.06
CA LEU A 311 -5.28 0.49 -11.46
C LEU A 311 -5.57 1.99 -11.44
N ALA A 312 -6.39 2.47 -12.39
CA ALA A 312 -6.84 3.86 -12.42
C ALA A 312 -7.64 4.25 -11.16
N LYS A 313 -8.44 3.32 -10.63
CA LYS A 313 -9.24 3.42 -9.40
C LYS A 313 -9.51 2.01 -8.87
N ALA A 314 -9.98 1.88 -7.63
CA ALA A 314 -10.33 0.58 -7.07
C ALA A 314 -11.38 -0.12 -7.97
N GLY A 315 -11.09 -1.36 -8.39
CA GLY A 315 -11.92 -2.11 -9.36
C GLY A 315 -11.95 -1.52 -10.79
N GLY A 316 -11.14 -0.51 -11.08
CA GLY A 316 -11.01 0.10 -12.40
C GLY A 316 -10.03 -0.64 -13.33
N PRO A 317 -9.85 -0.15 -14.57
CA PRO A 317 -8.93 -0.75 -15.53
C PRO A 317 -7.46 -0.62 -15.09
N ARG A 318 -6.62 -1.56 -15.51
CA ARG A 318 -5.17 -1.43 -15.43
C ARG A 318 -4.68 -0.27 -16.28
N VAL A 319 -3.63 0.40 -15.83
CA VAL A 319 -3.01 1.52 -16.55
C VAL A 319 -1.50 1.33 -16.64
N ALA A 320 -0.93 1.80 -17.74
CA ALA A 320 0.51 1.88 -17.95
C ALA A 320 1.00 3.16 -17.27
N ALA A 321 1.63 3.02 -16.12
CA ALA A 321 2.16 4.09 -15.29
C ALA A 321 3.65 3.85 -15.04
N LYS A 322 4.41 4.92 -14.83
CA LYS A 322 5.82 4.80 -14.45
C LYS A 322 5.87 4.28 -13.01
N VAL A 323 6.68 3.25 -12.77
CA VAL A 323 6.88 2.61 -11.47
C VAL A 323 8.36 2.72 -11.08
N SER A 324 8.61 3.14 -9.85
CA SER A 324 9.94 3.10 -9.22
C SER A 324 9.85 2.34 -7.90
N VAL A 325 10.72 1.37 -7.69
CA VAL A 325 10.85 0.63 -6.43
C VAL A 325 12.18 0.99 -5.78
N SER A 326 12.14 1.49 -4.55
CA SER A 326 13.31 1.89 -3.76
C SER A 326 13.34 1.14 -2.42
N ASP A 327 14.54 0.94 -1.89
CA ASP A 327 14.76 0.35 -0.57
C ASP A 327 15.03 1.45 0.46
N PRO A 328 14.19 1.62 1.50
CA PRO A 328 14.46 2.60 2.56
C PRO A 328 15.75 2.32 3.36
N ALA A 329 16.22 1.07 3.38
CA ALA A 329 17.44 0.65 4.08
C ALA A 329 18.70 0.72 3.20
N ASP A 330 18.54 0.79 1.87
CA ASP A 330 19.62 0.93 0.90
C ASP A 330 19.31 2.02 -0.14
N ALA A 331 19.83 3.23 0.11
CA ALA A 331 19.63 4.38 -0.77
C ALA A 331 20.17 4.19 -2.20
N ALA A 332 21.02 3.19 -2.46
CA ALA A 332 21.52 2.88 -3.80
C ALA A 332 20.56 1.97 -4.60
N PHE A 333 19.66 1.24 -3.93
CA PHE A 333 18.72 0.36 -4.61
C PHE A 333 17.57 1.15 -5.23
N ARG A 334 17.50 1.15 -6.56
CA ARG A 334 16.39 1.70 -7.33
C ARG A 334 16.15 0.89 -8.60
N GLN A 335 14.92 0.43 -8.77
CA GLN A 335 14.47 -0.26 -9.98
C GLN A 335 13.31 0.51 -10.60
N GLU A 336 13.35 0.72 -11.91
CA GLU A 336 12.31 1.44 -12.64
C GLU A 336 11.70 0.57 -13.74
N GLY A 337 10.43 0.81 -14.02
CA GLY A 337 9.71 0.15 -15.09
C GLY A 337 8.37 0.81 -15.37
N THR A 338 7.63 0.29 -16.34
CA THR A 338 6.26 0.74 -16.64
C THR A 338 5.30 -0.38 -16.31
N SER A 339 4.19 -0.12 -15.61
CA SER A 339 3.13 -1.10 -15.42
C SER A 339 2.41 -1.41 -16.75
N ARG A 340 1.54 -2.42 -16.77
CA ARG A 340 0.81 -2.82 -17.98
C ARG A 340 -0.64 -2.34 -17.91
N ASP A 341 -1.18 -1.90 -19.04
CA ASP A 341 -2.59 -1.52 -19.17
C ASP A 341 -3.46 -2.69 -19.67
N GLU A 342 -4.72 -2.41 -20.01
CA GLU A 342 -5.68 -3.40 -20.51
C GLU A 342 -5.33 -3.99 -21.90
N THR A 343 -4.34 -3.43 -22.61
CA THR A 343 -3.91 -3.94 -23.93
C THR A 343 -2.88 -5.07 -23.82
N ALA A 344 -2.33 -5.32 -22.63
CA ALA A 344 -1.46 -6.46 -22.37
C ALA A 344 -2.25 -7.67 -21.84
N ASP A 345 -1.70 -8.88 -21.95
CA ASP A 345 -2.26 -10.07 -21.29
C ASP A 345 -2.47 -9.83 -19.77
N LEU A 346 -3.46 -10.49 -19.17
CA LEU A 346 -3.76 -10.36 -17.73
C LEU A 346 -2.58 -10.79 -16.84
N ASN A 347 -1.77 -11.74 -17.33
CA ASN A 347 -0.62 -12.30 -16.64
C ASN A 347 0.69 -11.56 -16.90
N ASN A 348 0.70 -10.67 -17.89
CA ASN A 348 1.78 -9.71 -18.07
C ASN A 348 1.65 -8.60 -17.02
N ILE A 349 2.38 -8.74 -15.91
CA ILE A 349 2.48 -7.77 -14.81
C ILE A 349 3.96 -7.38 -14.69
N LEU A 350 4.26 -6.11 -14.42
CA LEU A 350 5.64 -5.64 -14.27
C LEU A 350 6.35 -6.39 -13.12
N PRO A 351 7.37 -7.21 -13.39
CA PRO A 351 8.14 -7.87 -12.34
C PRO A 351 9.31 -6.99 -11.90
N VAL A 352 9.52 -6.88 -10.59
CA VAL A 352 10.68 -6.19 -10.00
C VAL A 352 11.41 -7.16 -9.05
N PRO A 353 12.69 -7.49 -9.29
CA PRO A 353 13.44 -8.37 -8.42
C PRO A 353 13.77 -7.70 -7.09
N VAL A 354 13.43 -8.35 -5.98
CA VAL A 354 13.55 -7.85 -4.60
C VAL A 354 14.03 -8.97 -3.66
N GLU A 355 14.52 -8.63 -2.47
CA GLU A 355 14.78 -9.59 -1.39
C GLU A 355 13.46 -10.05 -0.75
N ARG A 356 13.43 -11.27 -0.20
CA ARG A 356 12.33 -11.81 0.63
C ARG A 356 12.41 -11.26 2.06
N GLY A 357 11.26 -11.14 2.71
CA GLY A 357 11.18 -10.65 4.09
C GLY A 357 11.68 -9.21 4.28
N HIS A 358 11.68 -8.41 3.20
CA HIS A 358 12.27 -7.07 3.17
C HIS A 358 11.26 -6.02 2.73
N SER A 359 11.43 -4.78 3.20
CA SER A 359 10.50 -3.69 2.93
C SER A 359 10.99 -2.78 1.82
N TYR A 360 10.11 -2.46 0.87
CA TYR A 360 10.37 -1.55 -0.24
C TYR A 360 9.28 -0.49 -0.35
N THR A 361 9.62 0.67 -0.91
CA THR A 361 8.65 1.70 -1.29
C THR A 361 8.42 1.65 -2.80
N VAL A 362 7.18 1.43 -3.21
CA VAL A 362 6.75 1.47 -4.60
C VAL A 362 6.11 2.83 -4.89
N THR A 363 6.71 3.59 -5.80
CA THR A 363 6.20 4.87 -6.29
C THR A 363 5.62 4.68 -7.68
N VAL A 364 4.40 5.18 -7.90
CA VAL A 364 3.69 5.13 -9.18
C VAL A 364 3.33 6.53 -9.63
N GLU A 365 3.69 6.87 -10.86
CA GLU A 365 3.45 8.18 -11.48
C GLU A 365 2.64 8.03 -12.77
N LEU A 366 1.52 8.76 -12.87
CA LEU A 366 0.72 8.88 -14.09
C LEU A 366 -0.03 10.22 -14.10
N ASP A 367 0.06 10.97 -15.19
CA ASP A 367 -0.65 12.25 -15.40
C ASP A 367 -0.52 13.25 -14.23
N GLY A 368 0.69 13.37 -13.66
CA GLY A 368 0.97 14.26 -12.52
C GLY A 368 0.48 13.76 -11.15
N LYS A 369 -0.22 12.62 -11.10
CA LYS A 369 -0.53 11.93 -9.85
C LYS A 369 0.63 11.04 -9.43
N THR A 370 1.00 11.12 -8.16
CA THR A 370 2.01 10.24 -7.56
C THR A 370 1.38 9.48 -6.41
N VAL A 371 1.48 8.15 -6.41
CA VAL A 371 1.10 7.30 -5.28
C VAL A 371 2.34 6.57 -4.79
N ARG A 372 2.56 6.60 -3.48
CA ARG A 372 3.59 5.78 -2.82
C ARG A 372 2.92 4.71 -1.97
N LYS A 373 3.48 3.50 -1.99
CA LYS A 373 3.02 2.39 -1.17
C LYS A 373 4.21 1.60 -0.67
N ASP A 374 4.34 1.48 0.64
CA ASP A 374 5.29 0.57 1.24
C ASP A 374 4.78 -0.87 1.17
N VAL A 375 5.69 -1.78 0.82
CA VAL A 375 5.41 -3.19 0.61
C VAL A 375 6.46 -4.00 1.33
N HIS A 376 6.03 -4.83 2.26
CA HIS A 376 6.86 -5.88 2.83
C HIS A 376 6.74 -7.14 1.97
N THR A 377 7.87 -7.67 1.52
CA THR A 377 7.91 -8.90 0.73
C THR A 377 7.79 -10.11 1.64
N THR A 378 7.06 -11.13 1.19
CA THR A 378 6.92 -12.41 1.87
C THR A 378 8.02 -13.38 1.46
N ASP A 379 8.02 -14.59 2.05
CA ASP A 379 8.91 -15.67 1.65
C ASP A 379 8.53 -16.35 0.32
N GLU A 380 7.39 -15.95 -0.26
CA GLU A 380 6.91 -16.45 -1.55
C GLU A 380 7.84 -16.01 -2.70
N PRO A 381 8.04 -16.86 -3.73
CA PRO A 381 8.90 -16.55 -4.87
C PRO A 381 8.36 -15.41 -5.74
N GLU A 382 7.05 -15.14 -5.70
CA GLU A 382 6.38 -14.06 -6.42
C GLU A 382 5.29 -13.46 -5.53
N GLN A 383 5.17 -12.13 -5.49
CA GLN A 383 4.13 -11.42 -4.73
C GLN A 383 3.53 -10.32 -5.59
N THR A 384 2.20 -10.30 -5.72
CA THR A 384 1.52 -9.21 -6.45
C THR A 384 1.14 -8.07 -5.51
N VAL A 385 1.57 -6.86 -5.85
CA VAL A 385 1.08 -5.62 -5.23
C VAL A 385 0.19 -4.89 -6.21
N THR A 386 -1.01 -4.50 -5.75
CA THR A 386 -1.89 -3.60 -6.50
C THR A 386 -1.84 -2.19 -5.90
N ILE A 387 -1.65 -1.20 -6.79
CA ILE A 387 -1.62 0.22 -6.47
C ILE A 387 -2.76 0.92 -7.23
N THR A 388 -3.50 1.77 -6.52
CA THR A 388 -4.68 2.47 -7.04
C THR A 388 -4.41 3.97 -7.08
N LEU A 389 -4.53 4.60 -8.25
CA LEU A 389 -4.29 6.04 -8.43
C LEU A 389 -5.44 6.94 -7.94
N GLY A 390 -6.64 6.38 -7.73
CA GLY A 390 -7.83 7.12 -7.32
C GLY A 390 -7.85 7.59 -5.87
N ASP A 391 -6.99 7.03 -5.01
CA ASP A 391 -6.99 7.24 -3.55
C ASP A 391 -5.80 8.11 -3.08
N ALA A 392 -5.05 8.70 -4.02
CA ALA A 392 -3.91 9.55 -3.72
C ALA A 392 -4.36 10.86 -3.06
N ALA A 393 -3.72 11.24 -1.94
CA ALA A 393 -3.78 12.62 -1.50
C ALA A 393 -3.22 13.52 -2.60
N PRO A 394 -3.88 14.62 -2.99
CA PRO A 394 -3.27 15.58 -3.90
C PRO A 394 -2.03 16.15 -3.24
N VAL A 395 -0.84 15.77 -3.71
CA VAL A 395 0.39 16.50 -3.36
C VAL A 395 0.19 17.92 -3.93
N PRO A 396 0.20 18.97 -3.10
CA PRO A 396 -0.02 20.31 -3.60
C PRO A 396 1.06 20.68 -4.63
N PRO A 397 0.73 21.47 -5.66
CA PRO A 397 1.73 21.92 -6.62
C PRO A 397 2.88 22.59 -5.87
N GLN A 398 4.11 22.09 -6.06
CA GLN A 398 5.33 22.56 -5.38
C GLN A 398 5.48 24.09 -5.46
N GLU A 399 5.10 24.68 -6.59
CA GLU A 399 5.15 26.14 -6.81
C GLU A 399 4.21 26.92 -5.87
N ALA A 400 2.99 26.42 -5.66
CA ALA A 400 2.02 27.08 -4.77
C ALA A 400 2.45 27.01 -3.30
N SER A 401 2.97 25.84 -2.89
CA SER A 401 3.52 25.62 -1.55
C SER A 401 4.72 26.52 -1.28
N ALA A 402 5.69 26.57 -2.20
CA ALA A 402 6.86 27.43 -2.09
C ALA A 402 6.49 28.92 -2.02
N LYS A 403 5.53 29.35 -2.85
CA LYS A 403 5.02 30.72 -2.83
C LYS A 403 4.39 31.09 -1.48
N ALA A 404 3.58 30.19 -0.91
CA ALA A 404 2.97 30.41 0.40
C ALA A 404 4.02 30.55 1.52
N LEU A 405 5.10 29.77 1.47
CA LEU A 405 6.22 29.88 2.40
C LEU A 405 6.95 31.23 2.27
N GLU A 406 7.19 31.72 1.05
CA GLU A 406 7.82 33.03 0.83
C GLU A 406 6.92 34.20 1.29
N GLU A 407 5.61 34.10 1.06
CA GLU A 407 4.64 35.07 1.59
C GLU A 407 4.60 35.06 3.12
N LEU A 408 4.69 33.88 3.76
CA LEU A 408 4.84 33.77 5.22
C LEU A 408 6.10 34.48 5.72
N LYS A 409 7.26 34.24 5.10
CA LYS A 409 8.52 34.90 5.51
C LYS A 409 8.43 36.41 5.38
N THR A 410 7.83 36.89 4.30
CA THR A 410 7.58 38.33 4.08
C THR A 410 6.66 38.90 5.15
N TRP A 411 5.58 38.18 5.49
CA TRP A 411 4.67 38.58 6.56
C TRP A 411 5.34 38.57 7.95
N LEU A 412 6.22 37.61 8.23
CA LEU A 412 7.00 37.55 9.47
C LEU A 412 8.07 38.64 9.56
N ALA A 413 8.52 39.19 8.43
CA ALA A 413 9.48 40.30 8.40
C ALA A 413 8.85 41.65 8.82
N LEU A 414 7.52 41.77 8.79
CA LEU A 414 6.80 42.93 9.29
C LEU A 414 6.84 42.99 10.82
N ASP A 415 6.79 44.20 11.37
CA ASP A 415 6.60 44.42 12.80
C ASP A 415 5.28 43.79 13.26
N ARG A 416 5.26 43.22 14.47
CA ARG A 416 4.13 42.39 14.95
C ARG A 416 2.80 43.13 15.02
N ASP A 417 2.83 44.43 15.28
CA ASP A 417 1.66 45.33 15.31
C ASP A 417 1.14 45.69 13.90
N GLN A 418 1.97 45.54 12.87
CA GLN A 418 1.62 45.80 11.46
C GLN A 418 1.10 44.55 10.74
N ARG A 419 1.20 43.38 11.37
CA ARG A 419 0.79 42.11 10.78
C ARG A 419 -0.73 41.97 10.74
N SER A 420 -1.25 41.65 9.56
CA SER A 420 -2.66 41.29 9.35
C SER A 420 -3.09 40.09 10.21
N ALA A 421 -4.37 40.08 10.60
CA ALA A 421 -4.96 39.03 11.42
C ALA A 421 -4.85 37.63 10.74
N PRO A 422 -4.80 36.53 11.53
CA PRO A 422 -4.49 35.19 11.04
C PRO A 422 -5.33 34.67 9.87
N GLY A 423 -6.62 35.05 9.80
CA GLY A 423 -7.55 34.63 8.73
C GLY A 423 -7.57 35.54 7.49
N GLY A 424 -6.79 36.64 7.48
CA GLY A 424 -6.78 37.62 6.38
C GLY A 424 -5.78 37.31 5.26
N ASN A 425 -4.95 36.29 5.43
CA ASN A 425 -3.84 35.99 4.51
C ASN A 425 -4.15 34.77 3.65
N ALA A 426 -4.32 34.97 2.34
CA ALA A 426 -4.63 33.90 1.41
C ALA A 426 -3.60 32.76 1.43
N PHE A 427 -2.31 33.05 1.67
CA PHE A 427 -1.27 32.01 1.80
C PHE A 427 -1.49 31.06 2.98
N ALA A 428 -2.22 31.47 4.03
CA ALA A 428 -2.30 30.69 5.25
C ALA A 428 -3.05 29.37 5.07
N SER A 429 -3.99 29.33 4.12
CA SER A 429 -4.82 28.16 3.80
C SER A 429 -4.29 27.35 2.62
N VAL A 430 -3.18 27.75 2.01
CA VAL A 430 -2.57 27.02 0.89
C VAL A 430 -2.00 25.70 1.43
N PRO A 431 -2.36 24.54 0.83
CA PRO A 431 -1.77 23.28 1.24
C PRO A 431 -0.27 23.25 0.92
N LEU A 432 0.53 22.79 1.89
CA LEU A 432 1.98 22.74 1.81
C LEU A 432 2.49 21.32 1.52
N THR A 433 3.66 21.25 0.87
CA THR A 433 4.49 20.05 0.86
C THR A 433 5.06 19.79 2.26
N LYS A 434 5.51 18.56 2.51
CA LYS A 434 6.15 18.18 3.79
C LYS A 434 7.35 19.07 4.14
N SER A 435 8.22 19.35 3.16
CA SER A 435 9.40 20.18 3.37
C SER A 435 9.05 21.63 3.66
N ASP A 436 8.09 22.21 2.94
CA ASP A 436 7.70 23.60 3.14
C ASP A 436 6.93 23.79 4.44
N ALA A 437 6.15 22.80 4.87
CA ALA A 437 5.51 22.79 6.19
C ALA A 437 6.53 22.77 7.33
N ALA A 438 7.59 21.96 7.22
CA ALA A 438 8.67 21.95 8.20
C ALA A 438 9.41 23.30 8.25
N ALA A 439 9.70 23.90 7.09
CA ALA A 439 10.32 25.22 7.01
C ALA A 439 9.40 26.33 7.57
N ALA A 440 8.09 26.25 7.32
CA ALA A 440 7.11 27.18 7.88
C ALA A 440 7.02 27.05 9.41
N GLN A 441 6.99 25.83 9.94
CA GLN A 441 7.00 25.57 11.38
C GLN A 441 8.24 26.18 12.04
N GLU A 442 9.41 25.98 11.46
CA GLU A 442 10.67 26.54 11.97
C GLU A 442 10.65 28.09 11.96
N ALA A 443 10.22 28.71 10.85
CA ALA A 443 10.12 30.16 10.77
C ALA A 443 9.14 30.74 11.81
N LEU A 444 8.01 30.07 12.03
CA LEU A 444 7.03 30.45 13.04
C LEU A 444 7.57 30.29 14.47
N TRP A 445 8.31 29.22 14.73
CA TRP A 445 8.96 29.00 16.02
C TRP A 445 9.99 30.09 16.32
N GLN A 446 10.84 30.43 15.34
CA GLN A 446 11.85 31.49 15.53
C GLN A 446 11.21 32.85 15.81
N ASP A 447 10.13 33.19 15.12
CA ASP A 447 9.36 34.41 15.39
C ASP A 447 8.72 34.40 16.78
N HIS A 448 8.16 33.26 17.21
CA HIS A 448 7.58 33.08 18.54
C HIS A 448 8.64 33.24 19.64
N ALA A 449 9.80 32.58 19.48
CA ALA A 449 10.93 32.70 20.39
C ALA A 449 11.47 34.14 20.47
N LYS A 450 11.57 34.84 19.33
CA LYS A 450 11.93 36.27 19.30
C LYS A 450 10.97 37.11 20.15
N MET A 451 9.66 36.90 20.01
CA MET A 451 8.68 37.64 20.80
C MET A 451 8.75 37.35 22.30
N ILE A 452 8.97 36.09 22.69
CA ILE A 452 9.18 35.78 24.10
C ILE A 452 10.42 36.52 24.62
N ARG A 453 11.53 36.54 23.87
CA ARG A 453 12.73 37.30 24.25
C ARG A 453 12.47 38.79 24.41
N GLU A 454 11.68 39.39 23.52
CA GLU A 454 11.38 40.82 23.55
C GLU A 454 10.39 41.20 24.66
N THR A 455 9.35 40.38 24.86
CA THR A 455 8.21 40.75 25.72
C THR A 455 8.29 40.17 27.13
N GLN A 456 9.04 39.08 27.33
CA GLN A 456 9.07 38.35 28.60
C GLN A 456 10.40 38.48 29.36
N ALA A 457 11.42 39.12 28.77
CA ALA A 457 12.71 39.29 29.42
C ALA A 457 12.62 40.00 30.79
N GLU A 458 11.80 41.05 30.90
CA GLU A 458 11.64 41.78 32.17
C GLU A 458 10.87 40.96 33.23
N ALA A 459 9.87 40.19 32.81
CA ALA A 459 9.16 39.27 33.71
C ALA A 459 10.10 38.20 34.29
N MET A 460 11.00 37.65 33.44
CA MET A 460 12.00 36.69 33.89
C MET A 460 13.09 37.31 34.76
N LYS A 461 13.53 38.54 34.45
CA LYS A 461 14.51 39.28 35.26
C LYS A 461 13.97 39.67 36.62
N SER A 462 12.73 40.14 36.67
CA SER A 462 12.02 40.46 37.93
C SER A 462 11.55 39.23 38.70
N LYS A 463 11.67 38.04 38.08
CA LYS A 463 11.23 36.75 38.61
C LYS A 463 9.76 36.73 39.06
N VAL A 464 8.89 37.34 38.27
CA VAL A 464 7.44 37.35 38.49
C VAL A 464 6.73 37.07 37.17
N ILE A 465 5.89 36.03 37.16
CA ILE A 465 4.92 35.82 36.07
C ILE A 465 3.60 36.45 36.48
N GLU A 466 2.99 37.22 35.59
CA GLU A 466 1.70 37.88 35.84
C GLU A 466 0.72 37.61 34.71
N ILE A 467 -0.48 37.12 35.05
CA ILE A 467 -1.60 36.91 34.13
C ILE A 467 -2.88 37.40 34.82
N ALA A 468 -3.65 38.26 34.13
CA ALA A 468 -4.93 38.79 34.62
C ALA A 468 -4.87 39.34 36.07
N GLY A 469 -3.77 40.01 36.43
CA GLY A 469 -3.54 40.59 37.76
C GLY A 469 -3.12 39.57 38.85
N LYS A 470 -2.99 38.29 38.51
CA LYS A 470 -2.45 37.26 39.39
C LYS A 470 -0.94 37.18 39.21
N ARG A 471 -0.20 37.46 40.29
CA ARG A 471 1.26 37.52 40.30
C ARG A 471 1.83 36.28 40.98
N MET A 472 2.71 35.57 40.27
CA MET A 472 3.44 34.41 40.76
C MET A 472 4.94 34.73 40.80
N PRO A 473 5.45 35.25 41.93
CA PRO A 473 6.88 35.32 42.16
C PRO A 473 7.51 33.93 42.11
N PHE A 474 8.75 33.83 41.65
CA PHE A 474 9.48 32.57 41.68
C PHE A 474 10.95 32.80 42.01
N GLU A 475 11.61 31.76 42.48
CA GLU A 475 13.05 31.75 42.65
C GLU A 475 13.66 30.55 41.94
N THR A 476 14.92 30.69 41.55
CA THR A 476 15.63 29.70 40.75
C THR A 476 16.90 29.25 41.44
N VAL A 477 17.21 27.95 41.32
CA VAL A 477 18.47 27.35 41.75
C VAL A 477 19.05 26.56 40.58
N ASP A 478 20.26 26.90 40.18
CA ASP A 478 20.93 26.32 39.01
C ASP A 478 21.70 25.04 39.41
N PHE A 479 21.46 23.96 38.67
CA PHE A 479 22.24 22.71 38.73
C PHE A 479 22.91 22.47 37.37
N PRO A 480 24.19 22.81 37.19
CA PRO A 480 24.83 22.80 35.87
C PRO A 480 25.20 21.40 35.35
N GLY A 481 25.08 20.36 36.18
CA GLY A 481 25.53 19.00 35.85
C GLY A 481 27.05 18.86 35.81
N GLY A 482 27.55 17.62 35.95
CA GLY A 482 29.00 17.34 35.94
C GLY A 482 29.69 17.57 34.58
N GLY A 483 28.91 17.77 33.51
CA GLY A 483 29.40 17.98 32.13
C GLY A 483 28.76 19.15 31.38
N GLY A 484 28.04 20.04 32.07
CA GLY A 484 27.30 21.16 31.46
C GLY A 484 25.89 20.79 30.99
N VAL A 485 25.26 21.72 30.24
CA VAL A 485 23.88 21.58 29.73
C VAL A 485 23.80 20.43 28.71
N PRO A 486 22.87 19.47 28.87
CA PRO A 486 22.72 18.35 27.94
C PRO A 486 22.37 18.77 26.49
N PRO A 487 22.72 17.95 25.49
CA PRO A 487 22.23 18.15 24.12
C PRO A 487 20.70 18.17 24.08
N GLY A 488 20.12 19.25 23.52
CA GLY A 488 18.67 19.45 23.47
C GLY A 488 18.08 20.28 24.63
N GLY A 489 18.91 20.78 25.56
CA GLY A 489 18.50 21.69 26.63
C GLY A 489 18.53 21.07 28.03
N ARG A 490 18.44 21.93 29.04
CA ARG A 490 18.49 21.55 30.45
C ARG A 490 17.14 21.06 30.97
N SER A 491 17.14 20.27 32.03
CA SER A 491 15.91 19.89 32.74
C SER A 491 15.29 21.07 33.49
N LEU A 492 13.98 21.01 33.76
CA LEU A 492 13.27 21.97 34.60
C LEU A 492 12.54 21.23 35.72
N PHE A 493 12.77 21.61 36.98
CA PHE A 493 12.06 21.09 38.15
C PHE A 493 11.24 22.20 38.79
N ILE A 494 9.92 22.11 38.72
CA ILE A 494 9.01 23.07 39.35
C ILE A 494 8.58 22.51 40.70
N SER A 495 8.85 23.23 41.79
CA SER A 495 8.66 22.74 43.15
C SER A 495 7.74 23.65 43.96
N MET A 496 6.50 23.20 44.19
CA MET A 496 5.43 23.98 44.82
C MET A 496 5.46 23.88 46.35
N HIS A 497 5.27 25.01 47.02
CA HIS A 497 5.26 25.10 48.48
C HIS A 497 3.92 24.70 49.11
N GLY A 498 3.95 24.26 50.37
CA GLY A 498 2.76 24.02 51.19
C GLY A 498 2.18 25.29 51.84
N GLY A 499 1.19 25.14 52.73
CA GLY A 499 0.63 26.27 53.50
C GLY A 499 -0.74 26.78 53.04
N GLY A 500 -1.50 26.00 52.28
CA GLY A 500 -2.84 26.40 51.86
C GLY A 500 -3.73 26.84 53.03
N GLY A 501 -4.39 27.99 52.86
CA GLY A 501 -5.26 28.61 53.86
C GLY A 501 -4.53 29.25 55.04
N ALA A 502 -3.19 29.23 55.05
CA ALA A 502 -2.40 29.90 56.07
C ALA A 502 -2.28 31.41 55.78
N PRO A 503 -1.97 32.23 56.82
CA PRO A 503 -1.64 33.64 56.61
C PRO A 503 -0.48 33.84 55.63
N SER A 504 -0.47 34.99 54.95
CA SER A 504 0.47 35.28 53.86
C SER A 504 1.94 35.19 54.29
N GLU A 505 2.25 35.55 55.54
CA GLU A 505 3.59 35.46 56.12
C GLU A 505 4.04 33.99 56.23
N VAL A 506 3.12 33.09 56.57
CA VAL A 506 3.37 31.65 56.66
C VAL A 506 3.59 31.07 55.27
N ASN A 507 2.73 31.39 54.29
CA ASN A 507 2.93 30.96 52.90
C ASN A 507 4.25 31.45 52.33
N THR A 508 4.61 32.71 52.57
CA THR A 508 5.90 33.27 52.17
C THR A 508 7.07 32.53 52.84
N SER A 509 6.92 32.13 54.11
CA SER A 509 7.92 31.29 54.78
C SER A 509 8.00 29.88 54.18
N GLN A 510 6.88 29.27 53.79
CA GLN A 510 6.87 27.96 53.14
C GLN A 510 7.53 28.02 51.76
N TRP A 511 7.27 29.07 50.98
CA TRP A 511 7.97 29.33 49.72
C TRP A 511 9.49 29.43 49.92
N ARG A 512 9.95 30.20 50.92
CA ARG A 512 11.38 30.28 51.27
C ARG A 512 11.97 28.94 51.69
N ASN A 513 11.21 28.10 52.37
CA ASN A 513 11.63 26.75 52.70
C ASN A 513 11.77 25.89 51.44
N GLN A 514 10.81 25.97 50.51
CA GLN A 514 10.83 25.23 49.25
C GLN A 514 12.07 25.56 48.39
N ILE A 515 12.54 26.81 48.43
CA ILE A 515 13.80 27.22 47.79
C ILE A 515 15.00 26.53 48.45
N LYS A 516 15.05 26.49 49.78
CA LYS A 516 16.16 25.85 50.53
C LYS A 516 16.20 24.34 50.29
N LEU A 517 15.05 23.69 50.12
CA LEU A 517 14.96 22.26 49.84
C LEU A 517 15.65 21.84 48.54
N ALA A 518 15.83 22.76 47.59
CA ALA A 518 16.55 22.51 46.34
C ALA A 518 17.92 21.84 46.58
N GLN A 519 18.66 22.27 47.60
CA GLN A 519 19.98 21.71 47.92
C GLN A 519 19.93 20.28 48.46
N GLY A 520 18.81 19.88 49.07
CA GLY A 520 18.61 18.51 49.55
C GLY A 520 18.04 17.59 48.48
N TYR A 521 17.16 18.10 47.61
CA TYR A 521 16.66 17.36 46.44
C TYR A 521 17.75 17.12 45.41
N LYS A 522 18.56 18.16 45.14
CA LYS A 522 19.80 18.10 44.37
C LYS A 522 19.65 17.28 43.07
N PRO A 523 18.84 17.74 42.10
CA PRO A 523 18.77 17.09 40.80
C PRO A 523 20.16 17.02 40.15
N ALA A 524 20.37 16.02 39.29
CA ALA A 524 21.65 15.78 38.64
C ALA A 524 22.07 16.96 37.76
N GLU A 525 21.12 17.54 37.03
CA GLU A 525 21.24 18.80 36.30
C GLU A 525 19.86 19.44 36.12
N GLY A 526 19.83 20.72 35.79
CA GLY A 526 18.62 21.44 35.40
C GLY A 526 18.44 22.76 36.14
N LEU A 527 17.32 23.39 35.88
CA LEU A 527 16.86 24.58 36.60
C LEU A 527 15.79 24.15 37.60
N TYR A 528 16.05 24.34 38.88
CA TYR A 528 15.01 24.18 39.91
C TYR A 528 14.30 25.51 40.11
N VAL A 529 12.98 25.52 40.02
CA VAL A 529 12.13 26.70 40.17
C VAL A 529 11.16 26.49 41.31
N ALA A 530 11.21 27.38 42.30
CA ALA A 530 10.24 27.40 43.39
C ALA A 530 9.30 28.61 43.19
N PRO A 531 8.08 28.43 42.69
CA PRO A 531 7.08 29.50 42.63
C PRO A 531 6.44 29.75 44.01
N ARG A 532 6.00 30.99 44.25
CA ARG A 532 5.06 31.36 45.31
C ARG A 532 3.67 31.46 44.71
N ALA A 533 2.71 30.71 45.26
CA ALA A 533 1.34 30.74 44.73
C ALA A 533 0.78 32.18 44.75
N PRO A 534 0.01 32.61 43.75
CA PRO A 534 -0.55 33.96 43.71
C PRO A 534 -1.48 34.29 44.89
N THR A 535 -2.14 33.28 45.45
CA THR A 535 -3.11 33.40 46.53
C THR A 535 -2.67 32.65 47.79
N ASP A 536 -3.34 32.93 48.90
CA ASP A 536 -3.13 32.27 50.20
C ASP A 536 -4.32 31.37 50.58
N THR A 537 -5.15 31.00 49.60
CA THR A 537 -6.35 30.17 49.79
C THR A 537 -5.98 28.73 50.12
N TRP A 538 -6.95 27.94 50.62
CA TRP A 538 -6.72 26.52 50.91
C TRP A 538 -6.35 25.71 49.67
N ASN A 539 -6.85 26.14 48.50
CA ASN A 539 -6.65 25.52 47.19
C ASN A 539 -5.73 26.36 46.28
N LEU A 540 -4.75 27.07 46.86
CA LEU A 540 -3.85 28.01 46.17
C LEU A 540 -3.20 27.51 44.87
N TRP A 541 -3.01 26.19 44.71
CA TRP A 541 -2.42 25.58 43.51
C TRP A 541 -3.46 24.95 42.56
N HIS A 542 -4.75 25.01 42.89
CA HIS A 542 -5.84 24.34 42.16
C HIS A 542 -6.63 25.35 41.32
N GLU A 543 -6.54 26.64 41.66
CA GLU A 543 -7.30 27.71 41.03
C GLU A 543 -6.96 27.83 39.53
N ALA A 544 -7.97 28.02 38.68
CA ALA A 544 -7.84 27.96 37.21
C ALA A 544 -6.74 28.86 36.58
N HIS A 545 -6.29 29.90 37.28
CA HIS A 545 -5.24 30.78 36.75
C HIS A 545 -3.82 30.20 36.91
N ILE A 546 -3.65 29.14 37.70
CA ILE A 546 -2.36 28.50 37.96
C ILE A 546 -1.83 27.81 36.69
N ASP A 547 -2.71 27.13 35.96
CA ASP A 547 -2.39 26.40 34.73
C ASP A 547 -1.75 27.35 33.71
N GLY A 548 -2.41 28.47 33.39
CA GLY A 548 -1.86 29.48 32.47
C GLY A 548 -0.58 30.16 32.97
N LEU A 549 -0.41 30.34 34.28
CA LEU A 549 0.83 30.88 34.86
C LEU A 549 1.99 29.90 34.67
N PHE A 550 1.76 28.60 34.84
CA PHE A 550 2.77 27.57 34.59
C PHE A 550 3.07 27.40 33.10
N GLU A 551 2.06 27.44 32.23
CA GLU A 551 2.26 27.43 30.78
C GLU A 551 3.16 28.59 30.34
N ARG A 552 2.89 29.82 30.82
CA ARG A 552 3.73 30.99 30.54
C ARG A 552 5.15 30.82 31.09
N LEU A 553 5.30 30.34 32.32
CA LEU A 553 6.62 30.12 32.93
C LEU A 553 7.43 29.11 32.11
N ILE A 554 6.83 27.97 31.74
CA ILE A 554 7.48 26.91 30.97
C ILE A 554 7.89 27.43 29.58
N GLN A 555 6.99 28.10 28.85
CA GLN A 555 7.30 28.72 27.55
C GLN A 555 8.48 29.70 27.64
N ASN A 556 8.47 30.57 28.66
CA ASN A 556 9.54 31.53 28.87
C ASN A 556 10.89 30.83 29.09
N LEU A 557 10.92 29.80 29.93
CA LEU A 557 12.13 29.05 30.27
C LEU A 557 12.66 28.19 29.12
N ILE A 558 11.78 27.66 28.26
CA ILE A 558 12.20 26.98 27.01
C ILE A 558 13.03 27.94 26.16
N VAL A 559 12.58 29.20 26.00
CA VAL A 559 13.22 30.17 25.11
C VAL A 559 14.42 30.88 25.75
N LEU A 560 14.31 31.26 27.03
CA LEU A 560 15.27 32.14 27.71
C LEU A 560 16.34 31.37 28.49
N GLU A 561 16.03 30.15 28.96
CA GLU A 561 16.93 29.32 29.76
C GLU A 561 17.30 28.01 29.07
N ASN A 562 16.91 27.85 27.79
CA ASN A 562 17.15 26.66 26.98
C ASN A 562 16.67 25.37 27.69
N VAL A 563 15.50 25.44 28.33
CA VAL A 563 14.85 24.27 28.91
C VAL A 563 14.37 23.35 27.80
N ASN A 564 14.63 22.05 27.95
CA ASN A 564 14.08 21.03 27.07
C ASN A 564 12.59 20.82 27.41
N PRO A 565 11.65 21.05 26.46
CA PRO A 565 10.22 20.91 26.72
C PRO A 565 9.80 19.47 27.09
N ASP A 566 10.63 18.48 26.79
CA ASP A 566 10.38 17.08 27.12
C ASP A 566 11.03 16.64 28.45
N ARG A 567 11.62 17.56 29.22
CA ARG A 567 12.29 17.30 30.51
C ARG A 567 11.85 18.30 31.59
N VAL A 568 10.54 18.53 31.65
CA VAL A 568 9.88 19.36 32.68
C VAL A 568 9.26 18.44 33.73
N TYR A 569 9.63 18.64 35.00
CA TYR A 569 9.17 17.83 36.12
C TYR A 569 8.41 18.70 37.12
N LEU A 570 7.28 18.19 37.60
CA LEU A 570 6.44 18.90 38.57
C LEU A 570 6.49 18.19 39.93
N MET A 571 6.77 18.92 40.99
CA MET A 571 6.76 18.36 42.35
C MET A 571 6.20 19.36 43.35
N GLY A 572 5.79 18.87 44.51
CA GLY A 572 5.22 19.74 45.53
C GLY A 572 5.01 19.01 46.84
N TYR A 573 5.10 19.76 47.94
CA TYR A 573 5.00 19.24 49.29
C TYR A 573 3.79 19.81 50.02
N SER A 574 3.05 18.98 50.77
CA SER A 574 1.85 19.40 51.52
C SER A 574 0.78 19.99 50.60
N ALA A 575 0.32 21.22 50.80
CA ALA A 575 -0.59 21.88 49.85
C ALA A 575 0.00 22.00 48.43
N GLY A 576 1.33 22.02 48.28
CA GLY A 576 1.98 21.88 46.98
C GLY A 576 1.80 20.47 46.39
N GLY A 577 1.75 19.43 47.24
CA GLY A 577 1.38 18.08 46.85
C GLY A 577 -0.08 17.98 46.42
N ASP A 578 -1.00 18.67 47.11
CA ASP A 578 -2.40 18.82 46.66
C ASP A 578 -2.43 19.41 45.24
N GLY A 579 -1.62 20.45 44.99
CA GLY A 579 -1.42 21.02 43.67
C GLY A 579 -0.88 20.03 42.63
N VAL A 580 0.06 19.15 42.99
CA VAL A 580 0.57 18.12 42.06
C VAL A 580 -0.53 17.16 41.64
N TYR A 581 -1.39 16.71 42.57
CA TYR A 581 -2.52 15.84 42.23
C TYR A 581 -3.47 16.49 41.21
N GLN A 582 -3.61 17.81 41.25
CA GLN A 582 -4.54 18.55 40.41
C GLN A 582 -3.93 18.92 39.06
N LEU A 583 -2.72 19.47 39.07
CA LEU A 583 -2.05 19.98 37.88
C LEU A 583 -1.43 18.87 37.03
N ALA A 584 -0.92 17.79 37.63
CA ALA A 584 -0.28 16.73 36.84
C ALA A 584 -1.24 16.07 35.82
N PRO A 585 -2.50 15.71 36.17
CA PRO A 585 -3.46 15.23 35.18
C PRO A 585 -3.86 16.30 34.14
N ARG A 586 -4.03 17.57 34.56
CA ARG A 586 -4.44 18.68 33.67
C ARG A 586 -3.35 19.06 32.67
N MET A 587 -2.09 18.96 33.09
CA MET A 587 -0.91 19.36 32.34
C MET A 587 -0.05 18.15 31.92
N ALA A 588 -0.61 16.95 31.84
CA ALA A 588 0.17 15.74 31.56
C ALA A 588 0.96 15.79 30.25
N ASP A 589 0.45 16.54 29.27
CA ASP A 589 1.08 16.82 27.99
C ASP A 589 2.16 17.92 28.05
N HIS A 590 2.47 18.49 29.22
CA HIS A 590 3.60 19.40 29.46
C HIS A 590 4.77 18.75 30.20
N LEU A 591 4.54 17.59 30.83
CA LEU A 591 5.41 17.08 31.88
C LEU A 591 6.06 15.74 31.48
N ALA A 592 7.29 15.53 31.95
CA ALA A 592 8.04 14.29 31.80
C ALA A 592 7.79 13.32 32.95
N ALA A 593 7.63 13.83 34.16
CA ALA A 593 7.17 13.10 35.34
C ALA A 593 6.68 14.08 36.41
N ALA A 594 5.93 13.59 37.40
CA ALA A 594 5.52 14.39 38.55
C ALA A 594 5.66 13.63 39.88
N SER A 595 5.87 14.36 40.97
CA SER A 595 6.04 13.81 42.31
C SER A 595 5.20 14.55 43.34
N MET A 596 4.17 13.86 43.83
CA MET A 596 3.31 14.31 44.91
C MET A 596 3.89 13.90 46.26
N MET A 597 4.07 14.87 47.17
CA MET A 597 4.64 14.64 48.50
C MET A 597 3.74 15.20 49.61
N ALA A 598 3.31 14.35 50.55
CA ALA A 598 2.47 14.71 51.70
C ALA A 598 1.20 15.51 51.36
N GLY A 599 0.66 15.36 50.15
CA GLY A 599 -0.55 16.01 49.69
C GLY A 599 -1.81 15.14 49.82
N HIS A 600 -2.94 15.72 49.44
CA HIS A 600 -4.24 15.10 49.38
C HIS A 600 -4.87 15.37 48.01
N PRO A 601 -5.42 14.35 47.32
CA PRO A 601 -5.91 14.48 45.95
C PRO A 601 -7.23 15.25 45.84
N ASN A 602 -8.01 15.32 46.92
CA ASN A 602 -9.38 15.83 46.93
C ASN A 602 -10.21 15.14 45.84
N GLU A 603 -10.83 15.90 44.93
CA GLU A 603 -11.64 15.40 43.82
C GLU A 603 -10.86 14.99 42.55
N ALA A 604 -9.52 15.12 42.55
CA ALA A 604 -8.71 14.84 41.36
C ALA A 604 -8.91 13.41 40.82
N SER A 605 -8.74 13.26 39.51
CA SER A 605 -8.83 11.98 38.82
C SER A 605 -7.47 11.56 38.26
N PRO A 606 -7.05 10.28 38.43
CA PRO A 606 -5.81 9.77 37.87
C PRO A 606 -5.89 9.49 36.35
N LEU A 607 -7.08 9.55 35.73
CA LEU A 607 -7.29 9.04 34.37
C LEU A 607 -6.36 9.68 33.32
N SER A 608 -6.14 10.99 33.41
CA SER A 608 -5.26 11.72 32.48
C SER A 608 -3.76 11.48 32.72
N LEU A 609 -3.37 10.77 33.79
CA LEU A 609 -1.97 10.43 34.08
C LEU A 609 -1.44 9.27 33.21
N ARG A 610 -2.21 8.76 32.25
CA ARG A 610 -1.83 7.58 31.45
C ARG A 610 -0.40 7.66 30.91
N ASN A 611 0.01 8.82 30.38
CA ASN A 611 1.32 9.01 29.77
C ASN A 611 2.30 9.81 30.64
N LEU A 612 1.94 10.10 31.90
CA LEU A 612 2.75 10.87 32.84
C LEU A 612 3.18 9.99 34.01
N PRO A 613 4.48 9.63 34.11
CA PRO A 613 5.03 8.99 35.28
C PRO A 613 4.72 9.77 36.57
N PHE A 614 4.11 9.13 37.57
CA PHE A 614 3.61 9.79 38.78
C PHE A 614 4.09 9.12 40.07
N ALA A 615 4.78 9.86 40.93
CA ALA A 615 5.25 9.39 42.24
C ALA A 615 4.33 9.88 43.37
N ILE A 616 3.97 8.97 44.28
CA ILE A 616 3.15 9.25 45.46
C ILE A 616 3.96 8.94 46.72
N GLN A 617 4.20 9.95 47.55
CA GLN A 617 4.94 9.76 48.81
C GLN A 617 4.27 10.48 49.98
N VAL A 618 3.88 9.73 51.02
CA VAL A 618 3.25 10.28 52.23
C VAL A 618 3.74 9.51 53.45
N GLY A 619 4.13 10.18 54.54
CA GLY A 619 4.58 9.49 55.74
C GLY A 619 3.50 8.54 56.29
N ALA A 620 3.88 7.33 56.71
CA ALA A 620 2.92 6.33 57.17
C ALA A 620 2.06 6.79 58.37
N ASN A 621 2.56 7.73 59.17
CA ASN A 621 1.87 8.35 60.30
C ASN A 621 1.23 9.71 59.97
N ASP A 622 1.24 10.17 58.72
CA ASP A 622 0.54 11.39 58.28
C ASP A 622 -0.96 11.14 58.11
N GLY A 623 -1.66 10.95 59.24
CA GLY A 623 -3.09 10.67 59.28
C GLY A 623 -3.98 11.91 59.15
N ALA A 624 -3.42 13.12 59.07
CA ALA A 624 -4.22 14.32 58.92
C ALA A 624 -4.97 14.28 57.59
N TYR A 625 -6.28 14.54 57.61
CA TYR A 625 -7.18 14.40 56.46
C TYR A 625 -7.14 13.02 55.79
N ASN A 626 -6.71 11.98 56.53
CA ASN A 626 -6.55 10.62 56.01
C ASN A 626 -5.53 10.50 54.86
N ARG A 627 -4.56 11.42 54.76
CA ARG A 627 -3.59 11.49 53.64
C ARG A 627 -2.87 10.19 53.37
N ASN A 628 -2.34 9.54 54.41
CA ASN A 628 -1.64 8.26 54.27
C ASN A 628 -2.52 7.18 53.63
N ALA A 629 -3.75 6.98 54.11
CA ALA A 629 -4.66 5.98 53.56
C ALA A 629 -5.10 6.35 52.13
N VAL A 630 -5.44 7.61 51.87
CA VAL A 630 -5.85 8.08 50.54
C VAL A 630 -4.72 7.97 49.52
N ALA A 631 -3.46 8.20 49.94
CA ALA A 631 -2.29 7.99 49.10
C ALA A 631 -2.12 6.51 48.71
N ALA A 632 -2.32 5.59 49.66
CA ALA A 632 -2.32 4.15 49.37
C ALA A 632 -3.44 3.76 48.40
N GLU A 633 -4.68 4.24 48.63
CA GLU A 633 -5.82 4.01 47.73
C GLU A 633 -5.55 4.56 46.31
N TRP A 634 -4.90 5.70 46.19
CA TRP A 634 -4.50 6.24 44.88
C TRP A 634 -3.45 5.38 44.19
N GLY A 635 -2.50 4.81 44.94
CA GLY A 635 -1.59 3.80 44.45
C GLY A 635 -2.33 2.59 43.87
N GLU A 636 -3.28 2.03 44.62
CA GLU A 636 -4.09 0.89 44.15
C GLU A 636 -4.93 1.21 42.90
N LYS A 637 -5.44 2.44 42.78
CA LYS A 637 -6.13 2.91 41.57
C LYS A 637 -5.19 2.93 40.36
N LEU A 638 -3.97 3.43 40.53
CA LEU A 638 -2.96 3.46 39.46
C LEU A 638 -2.48 2.04 39.11
N ASP A 639 -2.33 1.14 40.08
CA ASP A 639 -2.06 -0.28 39.85
C ASP A 639 -3.15 -0.93 39.00
N THR A 640 -4.42 -0.65 39.32
CA THR A 640 -5.58 -1.16 38.58
C THR A 640 -5.60 -0.63 37.14
N LEU A 641 -5.36 0.67 36.96
CA LEU A 641 -5.31 1.31 35.65
C LEU A 641 -4.15 0.76 34.80
N ARG A 642 -2.96 0.60 35.40
CA ARG A 642 -1.80 -0.01 34.73
C ARG A 642 -2.04 -1.48 34.37
N ALA A 643 -2.71 -2.25 35.23
CA ALA A 643 -3.05 -3.64 34.93
C ALA A 643 -4.00 -3.74 33.72
N ALA A 644 -4.91 -2.77 33.56
CA ALA A 644 -5.80 -2.67 32.41
C ALA A 644 -5.12 -2.09 31.15
N ASP A 645 -4.05 -1.32 31.30
CA ASP A 645 -3.28 -0.68 30.23
C ASP A 645 -1.78 -0.77 30.54
N ALA A 646 -1.16 -1.90 30.18
CA ALA A 646 0.22 -2.23 30.54
C ALA A 646 1.27 -1.21 30.03
N GLY A 647 0.91 -0.40 29.03
CA GLY A 647 1.76 0.66 28.49
C GLY A 647 1.51 2.06 29.10
N GLY A 648 0.69 2.17 30.14
CA GLY A 648 0.34 3.44 30.78
C GLY A 648 0.49 3.44 32.31
N TYR A 649 0.25 4.60 32.91
CA TYR A 649 0.20 4.81 34.36
C TYR A 649 1.46 4.32 35.09
N GLU A 650 2.65 4.66 34.56
CA GLU A 650 3.91 4.42 35.28
C GLU A 650 3.90 5.19 36.60
N HIS A 651 4.11 4.48 37.72
CA HIS A 651 4.02 5.11 39.02
C HIS A 651 4.79 4.32 40.08
N PHE A 652 5.00 4.96 41.22
CA PHE A 652 5.26 4.25 42.47
C PHE A 652 4.56 4.95 43.63
N THR A 653 4.21 4.17 44.64
CA THR A 653 3.61 4.65 45.88
C THR A 653 4.48 4.22 47.05
N ASP A 654 4.81 5.15 47.93
CA ASP A 654 5.66 4.89 49.09
C ASP A 654 5.14 5.57 50.34
N LEU A 655 5.01 4.79 51.41
CA LEU A 655 4.61 5.27 52.73
C LEU A 655 5.72 5.02 53.76
N PRO A 656 6.71 5.93 53.90
CA PRO A 656 7.82 5.74 54.83
C PRO A 656 7.38 5.47 56.26
N ALA A 657 7.78 4.31 56.80
CA ALA A 657 7.42 3.88 58.14
C ALA A 657 7.94 4.84 59.22
N GLY A 658 7.10 5.14 60.22
CA GLY A 658 7.47 6.02 61.33
C GLY A 658 7.53 7.52 61.00
N LYS A 659 7.30 7.93 59.75
CA LYS A 659 7.28 9.34 59.34
C LYS A 659 5.87 9.93 59.43
N GLY A 660 5.77 11.15 59.95
CA GLY A 660 4.55 11.97 59.89
C GLY A 660 4.54 12.88 58.67
N HIS A 661 3.88 14.04 58.77
CA HIS A 661 3.75 15.00 57.67
C HIS A 661 5.09 15.46 57.08
N TRP A 662 6.13 15.58 57.91
CA TRP A 662 7.51 15.77 57.46
C TRP A 662 8.22 14.42 57.36
N MET A 663 8.65 14.05 56.14
CA MET A 663 9.29 12.75 55.88
C MET A 663 10.82 12.76 56.07
N GLY A 664 11.41 13.91 56.39
CA GLY A 664 12.86 14.00 56.61
C GLY A 664 13.68 13.79 55.35
N MET A 665 13.20 14.28 54.20
CA MET A 665 13.82 14.15 52.87
C MET A 665 13.88 12.72 52.31
N GLU A 666 13.14 11.76 52.85
CA GLU A 666 13.04 10.42 52.23
C GLU A 666 12.30 10.47 50.88
N ASP A 667 11.46 11.49 50.70
CA ASP A 667 10.78 11.86 49.46
C ASP A 667 11.72 12.29 48.32
N ARG A 668 12.98 12.65 48.62
CA ARG A 668 13.98 12.99 47.59
C ARG A 668 14.27 11.85 46.61
N LYS A 669 13.90 10.60 46.96
CA LYS A 669 14.10 9.44 46.10
C LYS A 669 13.29 9.52 44.79
N ALA A 670 12.23 10.33 44.75
CA ALA A 670 11.50 10.61 43.51
C ALA A 670 12.35 11.31 42.46
N ILE A 671 13.35 12.11 42.83
CA ILE A 671 14.16 12.90 41.88
C ILE A 671 14.92 12.00 40.89
N PRO A 672 15.80 11.08 41.33
CA PRO A 672 16.49 10.17 40.42
C PRO A 672 15.56 9.15 39.75
N TRP A 673 14.31 8.99 40.23
CA TRP A 673 13.30 8.20 39.53
C TRP A 673 12.69 8.99 38.38
N MET A 674 12.25 10.24 38.62
CA MET A 674 11.69 11.15 37.62
C MET A 674 12.68 11.41 36.48
N GLU A 675 13.97 11.58 36.80
CA GLU A 675 15.03 11.85 35.81
C GLU A 675 15.24 10.74 34.76
N LYS A 676 14.64 9.56 34.97
CA LYS A 676 14.66 8.46 33.99
C LYS A 676 13.67 8.66 32.85
N PHE A 677 12.75 9.60 33.00
CA PHE A 677 11.65 9.80 32.07
C PHE A 677 11.84 11.07 31.25
N THR A 678 11.46 10.98 29.99
CA THR A 678 11.28 12.11 29.09
C THR A 678 9.83 12.08 28.61
N ARG A 679 9.21 13.24 28.47
CA ARG A 679 7.85 13.36 27.95
C ARG A 679 7.77 12.70 26.57
N GLN A 680 6.68 11.97 26.32
CA GLN A 680 6.28 11.55 24.99
C GLN A 680 5.22 12.51 24.47
N PRO A 681 5.56 13.50 23.61
CA PRO A 681 4.61 14.53 23.18
C PRO A 681 3.55 13.98 22.22
N LEU A 682 3.83 12.89 21.51
CA LEU A 682 2.94 12.28 20.52
C LEU A 682 2.68 10.80 20.85
N PRO A 683 2.09 10.48 22.02
CA PRO A 683 1.88 9.09 22.42
C PRO A 683 0.79 8.44 21.56
N ASP A 684 0.89 7.13 21.33
CA ASP A 684 -0.09 6.39 20.53
C ASP A 684 -1.47 6.31 21.17
N LYS A 685 -1.58 6.49 22.49
CA LYS A 685 -2.86 6.47 23.20
C LYS A 685 -2.88 7.54 24.28
N ILE A 686 -3.99 8.26 24.36
CA ILE A 686 -4.26 9.25 25.40
C ILE A 686 -5.62 8.96 26.04
N VAL A 687 -5.72 9.32 27.32
CA VAL A 687 -6.98 9.36 28.06
C VAL A 687 -7.07 10.78 28.59
N TRP A 688 -8.12 11.50 28.21
CA TRP A 688 -8.33 12.88 28.60
C TRP A 688 -9.62 13.01 29.39
N TYR A 689 -9.47 13.21 30.70
CA TYR A 689 -10.57 13.51 31.61
C TYR A 689 -10.54 14.99 32.00
N GLN A 690 -11.70 15.65 31.89
CA GLN A 690 -11.89 17.06 32.25
C GLN A 690 -12.29 17.17 33.73
N ASP A 691 -11.47 17.85 34.53
CA ASP A 691 -11.80 18.11 35.93
C ASP A 691 -12.57 19.44 36.11
N ASP A 692 -12.53 20.05 37.29
CA ASP A 692 -13.15 21.35 37.57
C ASP A 692 -12.52 22.52 36.82
N VAL A 693 -11.22 22.44 36.51
CA VAL A 693 -10.53 23.34 35.56
C VAL A 693 -10.41 22.63 34.22
N THR A 694 -11.19 23.12 33.26
CA THR A 694 -11.31 22.52 31.93
C THR A 694 -10.33 23.13 30.93
N HIS A 695 -9.89 22.33 29.97
CA HIS A 695 -9.00 22.75 28.88
C HIS A 695 -9.63 22.47 27.52
N ASP A 696 -9.17 23.17 26.49
CA ASP A 696 -9.67 22.97 25.12
C ASP A 696 -8.79 22.03 24.30
N ARG A 697 -7.62 21.65 24.82
CA ARG A 697 -6.65 20.81 24.12
C ARG A 697 -5.84 19.96 25.09
N PHE A 698 -5.55 18.72 24.67
CA PHE A 698 -4.72 17.77 25.39
C PHE A 698 -3.99 16.85 24.39
N TYR A 699 -2.65 16.88 24.42
CA TYR A 699 -1.80 16.25 23.41
C TYR A 699 -2.21 16.65 21.97
N TRP A 700 -2.65 15.67 21.18
CA TRP A 700 -3.06 15.78 19.78
C TRP A 700 -4.59 15.76 19.60
N ILE A 701 -5.36 15.93 20.67
CA ILE A 701 -6.82 16.08 20.64
C ILE A 701 -7.22 17.46 21.17
N ALA A 702 -8.22 18.05 20.55
CA ALA A 702 -8.87 19.29 21.01
C ALA A 702 -10.39 19.14 21.00
N VAL A 703 -11.06 19.92 21.85
CA VAL A 703 -12.51 20.18 21.79
C VAL A 703 -12.74 21.62 21.35
N PRO A 704 -13.97 21.99 20.93
CA PRO A 704 -14.23 23.38 20.55
C PRO A 704 -13.91 24.34 21.72
N PRO A 705 -13.34 25.53 21.45
CA PRO A 705 -12.93 26.45 22.50
C PRO A 705 -14.03 26.80 23.50
N GLY A 706 -13.73 26.70 24.80
CA GLY A 706 -14.66 26.92 25.90
C GLY A 706 -15.80 25.90 25.99
N LYS A 707 -15.68 24.75 25.32
CA LYS A 707 -16.67 23.65 25.37
C LYS A 707 -16.21 22.43 26.18
N GLY A 708 -15.01 22.46 26.74
CA GLY A 708 -14.62 21.50 27.79
C GLY A 708 -15.63 21.52 28.94
N ALA A 709 -16.00 20.34 29.45
CA ALA A 709 -16.99 20.21 30.51
C ALA A 709 -16.52 19.21 31.56
N LYS A 710 -16.63 19.60 32.84
CA LYS A 710 -16.25 18.75 33.98
C LYS A 710 -16.91 17.37 33.89
N GLY A 711 -16.12 16.33 34.12
CA GLY A 711 -16.55 14.93 34.14
C GLY A 711 -16.60 14.27 32.77
N THR A 712 -16.31 14.99 31.68
CA THR A 712 -16.26 14.39 30.34
C THR A 712 -14.91 13.70 30.10
N GLU A 713 -14.93 12.61 29.34
CA GLU A 713 -13.76 11.81 29.01
C GLU A 713 -13.67 11.55 27.49
N ILE A 714 -12.46 11.66 26.94
CA ILE A 714 -12.12 11.18 25.59
C ILE A 714 -10.90 10.26 25.70
N THR A 715 -11.03 9.03 25.24
CA THR A 715 -9.88 8.18 24.92
C THR A 715 -9.61 8.26 23.42
N ALA A 716 -8.36 8.53 23.04
CA ALA A 716 -7.94 8.50 21.64
C ALA A 716 -6.75 7.56 21.47
N SER A 717 -6.72 6.80 20.37
CA SER A 717 -5.65 5.86 20.05
C SER A 717 -5.28 5.96 18.58
N ARG A 718 -4.00 5.73 18.25
CA ARG A 718 -3.45 5.79 16.90
C ARG A 718 -2.80 4.46 16.55
N ALA A 719 -3.11 3.94 15.36
CA ALA A 719 -2.43 2.81 14.74
C ALA A 719 -2.16 3.13 13.26
N GLY A 720 -0.91 3.41 12.93
CA GLY A 720 -0.54 3.84 11.57
C GLY A 720 -1.28 5.11 11.13
N GLN A 721 -2.04 5.02 10.03
CA GLN A 721 -2.85 6.11 9.47
C GLN A 721 -4.25 6.25 10.09
N THR A 722 -4.57 5.46 11.12
CA THR A 722 -5.91 5.42 11.73
C THR A 722 -5.89 5.97 13.15
N VAL A 723 -6.84 6.86 13.44
CA VAL A 723 -7.12 7.40 14.77
C VAL A 723 -8.50 6.94 15.22
N THR A 724 -8.56 6.25 16.35
CA THR A 724 -9.79 5.78 16.98
C THR A 724 -10.11 6.67 18.18
N LEU A 725 -11.32 7.23 18.21
CA LEU A 725 -11.86 8.04 19.29
C LEU A 725 -12.95 7.27 20.04
N ASN A 726 -12.95 7.39 21.36
CA ASN A 726 -13.99 6.85 22.23
C ASN A 726 -14.38 7.90 23.28
N SER A 727 -15.62 8.35 23.22
CA SER A 727 -16.24 9.23 24.21
C SER A 727 -17.75 9.04 24.17
N LYS A 728 -18.40 9.22 25.33
CA LYS A 728 -19.86 9.25 25.45
C LYS A 728 -20.42 10.66 25.67
N ASP A 729 -19.57 11.56 26.15
CA ASP A 729 -20.00 12.85 26.72
C ASP A 729 -19.48 14.04 25.91
N VAL A 730 -18.59 13.81 24.94
CA VAL A 730 -18.05 14.86 24.06
C VAL A 730 -18.69 14.76 22.67
N PRO A 731 -19.42 15.80 22.21
CA PRO A 731 -20.14 15.74 20.94
C PRO A 731 -19.26 16.00 19.71
N GLU A 732 -18.15 16.72 19.88
CA GLU A 732 -17.26 17.12 18.79
C GLU A 732 -15.82 17.16 19.28
N ALA A 733 -14.91 16.59 18.48
CA ALA A 733 -13.49 16.59 18.76
C ALA A 733 -12.69 16.88 17.48
N THR A 734 -11.54 17.53 17.65
CA THR A 734 -10.57 17.78 16.59
C THR A 734 -9.32 16.95 16.84
N VAL A 735 -8.95 16.15 15.85
CA VAL A 735 -7.68 15.44 15.80
C VAL A 735 -6.65 16.35 15.15
N LEU A 736 -5.60 16.70 15.89
CA LEU A 736 -4.48 17.51 15.42
C LEU A 736 -3.38 16.58 14.88
N LEU A 737 -2.90 16.84 13.68
CA LEU A 737 -2.04 15.93 12.93
C LEU A 737 -0.74 16.61 12.47
N SER A 738 0.35 15.87 12.53
CA SER A 738 1.66 16.27 12.02
C SER A 738 2.34 15.09 11.36
N ASP A 739 3.35 15.35 10.54
CA ASP A 739 4.17 14.31 9.90
C ASP A 739 4.95 13.42 10.87
N ALA A 740 5.06 13.84 12.13
CA ALA A 740 5.64 13.03 13.20
C ALA A 740 4.63 12.04 13.80
N LEU A 741 3.32 12.29 13.62
CA LEU A 741 2.24 11.44 14.12
C LEU A 741 1.73 10.47 13.05
N VAL A 742 1.55 10.94 11.81
CA VAL A 742 1.05 10.15 10.66
C VAL A 742 1.73 10.62 9.36
N ASP A 743 1.69 9.81 8.31
CA ASP A 743 2.08 10.26 6.97
C ASP A 743 0.94 11.07 6.33
N LEU A 744 1.08 12.40 6.31
CA LEU A 744 0.08 13.30 5.73
C LEU A 744 0.07 13.30 4.19
N ASP A 745 1.00 12.60 3.53
CA ASP A 745 0.93 12.32 2.08
C ASP A 745 -0.01 11.15 1.76
N GLN A 746 -0.51 10.46 2.78
CA GLN A 746 -1.48 9.37 2.68
C GLN A 746 -2.83 9.77 3.30
N PRO A 747 -3.95 9.16 2.89
CA PRO A 747 -5.22 9.34 3.58
C PRO A 747 -5.11 9.00 5.07
N VAL A 748 -5.75 9.81 5.90
CA VAL A 748 -5.90 9.55 7.35
C VAL A 748 -7.34 9.12 7.61
N THR A 749 -7.51 8.12 8.47
CA THR A 749 -8.82 7.63 8.90
C THR A 749 -9.08 8.05 10.33
N VAL A 750 -10.24 8.64 10.61
CA VAL A 750 -10.74 8.88 11.97
C VAL A 750 -12.02 8.09 12.16
N GLU A 751 -12.08 7.29 13.21
CA GLU A 751 -13.21 6.43 13.53
C GLU A 751 -13.63 6.55 15.00
N ALA A 752 -14.90 6.29 15.28
CA ALA A 752 -15.43 6.21 16.64
C ALA A 752 -16.59 5.21 16.72
N GLY A 753 -16.66 4.43 17.80
CA GLY A 753 -17.75 3.46 18.00
C GLY A 753 -17.90 2.43 16.87
N GLY A 754 -16.79 2.05 16.22
CA GLY A 754 -16.78 1.14 15.06
C GLY A 754 -17.27 1.76 13.75
N LYS A 755 -17.46 3.09 13.69
CA LYS A 755 -17.84 3.83 12.48
C LYS A 755 -16.71 4.74 12.03
N VAL A 756 -16.42 4.72 10.73
CA VAL A 756 -15.53 5.69 10.09
C VAL A 756 -16.25 7.04 10.02
N LEU A 757 -15.67 8.05 10.67
CA LEU A 757 -16.18 9.43 10.69
C LEU A 757 -15.51 10.31 9.63
N PHE A 758 -14.25 10.01 9.30
CA PHE A 758 -13.48 10.67 8.27
C PHE A 758 -12.51 9.67 7.61
N THR A 759 -12.36 9.76 6.29
CA THR A 759 -11.25 9.13 5.56
C THR A 759 -10.91 10.02 4.38
N GLY A 760 -9.66 10.47 4.31
CA GLY A 760 -9.23 11.31 3.21
C GLY A 760 -7.90 12.01 3.47
N PRO A 761 -7.42 12.79 2.49
CA PRO A 761 -6.22 13.59 2.67
C PRO A 761 -6.44 14.70 3.69
N VAL A 762 -5.40 15.01 4.47
CA VAL A 762 -5.40 16.13 5.40
C VAL A 762 -4.31 17.11 4.99
N PRO A 763 -4.65 18.33 4.56
CA PRO A 763 -3.65 19.28 4.08
C PRO A 763 -2.78 19.82 5.23
N ARG A 764 -1.50 20.03 4.93
CA ARG A 764 -0.61 20.83 5.77
C ARG A 764 -0.89 22.30 5.51
N THR A 765 -1.15 23.11 6.53
CA THR A 765 -1.44 24.53 6.34
C THR A 765 -0.71 25.40 7.35
N ILE A 766 -0.35 26.61 6.93
CA ILE A 766 0.28 27.63 7.79
C ILE A 766 -0.71 28.09 8.87
N SER A 767 -2.01 28.13 8.57
CA SER A 767 -3.05 28.48 9.54
C SER A 767 -3.07 27.50 10.72
N THR A 768 -3.05 26.18 10.47
CA THR A 768 -3.01 25.17 11.54
C THR A 768 -1.68 25.24 12.33
N LEU A 769 -0.53 25.40 11.65
CA LEU A 769 0.77 25.57 12.31
C LEU A 769 0.76 26.78 13.27
N ARG A 770 0.26 27.93 12.79
CA ARG A 770 0.18 29.17 13.59
C ARG A 770 -0.75 29.03 14.78
N GLN A 771 -1.94 28.49 14.54
CA GLN A 771 -2.94 28.29 15.58
C GLN A 771 -2.39 27.40 16.68
N THR A 772 -1.87 26.23 16.32
CA THR A 772 -1.43 25.22 17.29
C THR A 772 -0.17 25.63 18.05
N LEU A 773 0.71 26.43 17.43
CA LEU A 773 1.82 27.08 18.11
C LEU A 773 1.33 28.18 19.08
N ALA A 774 0.34 29.00 18.70
CA ALA A 774 -0.18 30.05 19.57
C ALA A 774 -0.92 29.50 20.80
N GLU A 775 -1.64 28.39 20.64
CA GLU A 775 -2.36 27.71 21.72
C GLU A 775 -1.42 27.14 22.78
N ARG A 776 -0.23 26.66 22.38
CA ARG A 776 0.61 25.84 23.26
C ARG A 776 2.00 26.40 23.56
N GLY A 777 2.60 27.13 22.61
CA GLY A 777 3.95 27.66 22.72
C GLY A 777 5.05 26.59 22.82
N ASP A 778 4.77 25.36 22.38
CA ASP A 778 5.68 24.22 22.47
C ASP A 778 6.04 23.72 21.06
N PRO A 779 7.32 23.73 20.66
CA PRO A 779 7.74 23.32 19.32
C PRO A 779 7.49 21.83 19.02
N ARG A 780 7.32 20.98 20.05
CA ARG A 780 7.00 19.54 19.91
C ARG A 780 5.53 19.27 19.63
N LEU A 781 4.66 20.22 19.94
CA LEU A 781 3.21 20.12 19.80
C LEU A 781 2.67 21.14 18.77
N VAL A 782 3.42 21.38 17.69
CA VAL A 782 2.93 22.14 16.55
C VAL A 782 2.41 21.17 15.50
N PHE A 783 1.16 21.37 15.06
CA PHE A 783 0.47 20.49 14.12
C PHE A 783 0.19 21.23 12.81
N SER A 784 0.37 20.53 11.69
CA SER A 784 0.23 21.10 10.34
C SER A 784 -1.11 20.78 9.71
N GLY A 785 -1.78 19.71 10.15
CA GLY A 785 -3.11 19.32 9.69
C GLY A 785 -4.07 19.13 10.86
N SER A 786 -5.37 19.13 10.58
CA SER A 786 -6.39 18.81 11.57
C SER A 786 -7.64 18.24 10.93
N VAL A 787 -8.39 17.42 11.68
CA VAL A 787 -9.68 16.85 11.28
C VAL A 787 -10.66 17.00 12.43
N THR A 788 -11.73 17.76 12.23
CA THR A 788 -12.85 17.86 13.18
C THR A 788 -13.92 16.84 12.84
N VAL A 789 -14.33 16.04 13.82
CA VAL A 789 -15.38 15.03 13.68
C VAL A 789 -16.44 15.18 14.77
N LYS A 790 -17.68 14.83 14.42
CA LYS A 790 -18.78 14.71 15.37
C LYS A 790 -18.83 13.29 15.92
N LEU A 791 -18.76 13.15 17.24
CA LEU A 791 -18.84 11.86 17.92
C LEU A 791 -20.33 11.51 18.11
N ALA A 792 -20.69 10.25 17.85
CA ALA A 792 -22.09 9.82 17.93
C ALA A 792 -22.52 9.73 19.41
N GLY A 793 -23.19 10.78 19.87
CA GLY A 793 -23.58 10.98 21.27
C GLY A 793 -24.08 12.40 21.51
N ALA A 794 -25.11 12.81 20.77
CA ALA A 794 -26.01 13.91 21.12
C ALA A 794 -27.44 13.47 20.81
#